data_AF-A0A3B8PMI8-F1
#
_entry.id   AF-A0A3B8PMI8-F1
#
_cell.length_a   1.000
_cell.length_b   1.000
_cell.length_c   1.000
_cell.angle_alpha   90.00
_cell.angle_beta   90.00
_cell.angle_gamma   90.00
#
_symmetry.space_group_name_H-M   'P 1'
#
loop_
_entity.id
_entity.type
_entity.pdbx_description
1 polymer ?
#
loop_
_entity_poly.entity_id
_entity_poly.type
_entity_poly.pdbx_seq_one_letter_code
_entity_poly.pdbx_strand_id
1 'polypeptide(L)'
;MQNRAGQLARVILIAFVTISTSDRLVAGEAVSVGAATNRLTYLNGHDECLIGHSFAGQITTRWFGQRMDGDVVLVDLSRVGRRSDLVLKAVRDHNLRRDPHTIIRWLPNQAGAAIVDVNGDGALDVITHTATRAVTHLWSPRDRAWSKIGFPVATGAGSVCWGVVEPAGAATILVRSIGVTGAWQFVDGQWKAADHLTTGLELDGRRVLTGSSGHDRGIRLRDLDGDGCCELIAGGGPRRGILQWNQQQRRWQPTPFALPDGLSLITDRGQDAGLRFVDIDKDGDQDIVFSDERRYAVYLFDSMETGWSTRLVAAERLGPENSGIPPISVRGRTTRARYDAMAQTVRLPGEPTRFNFRHALADHRLRRIQKSASEGFAAIVSNEGAEDEWYNYAGKIVPNFHLRQTKLDARLVWETPPVRRSDADEPVHLVFLGAIGFRSQPATKGYGLEIDGKMRLRFDVTDQVTSWQSDNGDTSLLFRPTWKSGEDAAGFFYLSLSGDLVTSGKSVRVGIRSLGSGSQRWFALHPVKDVVVRQPALGTDVVTTAQREEPTVYQVGVAAVDVTPDYPIRLRGYSGRVTESTGVVQKLWAKALMIQSPQRPPALLITLDNCLVPAALREQVAKRLHRRVGLLPDRLSITATHTHSGPILAGMSKTLYCHPLPQEHREHIERYTRELIDKLEQVALAAFKNPQPAHLAWARGNASFARNRRTKGGPVDHDLPVLVVKDLAGKLRAIYLSYACHCTTLSHNRISGDWAGYAQESIQRRYPGVIALVSVGCGADSNPVRGGGPPDEVAAIHGREIGARVARLLQQKLRPLSGPLNVMFSTVDLHLAPLPSRAEWERRAQRDADRGGTVGFHARVHLERLDRGELIKTKVPLPVQTWKFGSSLAIVFLGGEVVVDYALRLKQELDAQRVWINSYANDVPCYIPSERVLREGGYEGGGAMTFHDWAAPFRPGLEQKIVDEVRYQLTDRFRRYPDVGNSP
;
A
#
# COMPACT_ATOMS: atom_id res chain seq x y z
N MET A 1 -14.97 62.59 -4.05
CA MET A 1 -15.87 62.16 -5.15
C MET A 1 -15.15 62.23 -6.51
N GLN A 2 -13.92 61.72 -6.62
CA GLN A 2 -13.16 61.61 -7.87
C GLN A 2 -12.28 60.36 -7.79
N ASN A 3 -12.84 59.17 -8.01
CA ASN A 3 -12.10 58.03 -8.59
C ASN A 3 -13.03 56.85 -8.97
N ARG A 4 -14.19 57.13 -9.56
CA ARG A 4 -15.09 56.07 -10.11
C ARG A 4 -15.36 56.20 -11.60
N ALA A 5 -14.84 57.23 -12.28
CA ALA A 5 -14.98 57.40 -13.72
C ALA A 5 -13.79 56.83 -14.54
N GLY A 6 -12.64 56.57 -13.92
CA GLY A 6 -11.44 56.05 -14.61
C GLY A 6 -11.43 54.54 -14.89
N GLN A 7 -12.31 53.75 -14.28
CA GLN A 7 -12.38 52.30 -14.50
C GLN A 7 -13.43 51.87 -15.55
N LEU A 8 -14.33 52.77 -15.97
CA LEU A 8 -15.37 52.43 -16.95
C LEU A 8 -14.90 52.59 -18.42
N ALA A 9 -13.81 53.33 -18.67
CA ALA A 9 -13.34 53.63 -20.03
C ALA A 9 -12.26 52.67 -20.58
N ARG A 10 -11.79 51.67 -19.80
CA ARG A 10 -10.83 50.65 -20.26
C ARG A 10 -11.47 49.31 -20.68
N VAL A 11 -12.79 49.22 -20.70
CA VAL A 11 -13.52 47.99 -21.08
C VAL A 11 -14.02 48.00 -22.53
N ILE A 12 -13.87 49.10 -23.28
CA ILE A 12 -14.47 49.24 -24.63
C ILE A 12 -13.44 49.22 -25.79
N LEU A 13 -12.15 49.06 -25.54
CA LEU A 13 -11.16 48.97 -26.62
C LEU A 13 -10.32 47.68 -26.53
N ILE A 14 -10.78 46.64 -27.22
CA ILE A 14 -10.06 45.64 -28.03
C ILE A 14 -11.02 44.44 -28.21
N ALA A 15 -11.87 44.55 -29.23
CA ALA A 15 -12.53 43.44 -29.90
C ALA A 15 -12.73 43.83 -31.36
N PHE A 16 -11.63 43.86 -32.11
CA PHE A 16 -11.64 43.89 -33.57
C PHE A 16 -10.84 42.68 -34.08
N VAL A 17 -11.57 41.76 -34.74
CA VAL A 17 -11.20 40.91 -35.88
C VAL A 17 -9.97 40.01 -35.76
N THR A 18 -10.20 38.69 -35.61
CA THR A 18 -9.91 37.69 -36.67
C THR A 18 -10.56 36.33 -36.34
N ILE A 19 -11.72 36.04 -36.93
CA ILE A 19 -12.09 34.67 -37.33
C ILE A 19 -12.76 34.81 -38.70
N SER A 20 -12.02 34.47 -39.77
CA SER A 20 -12.53 34.31 -41.12
C SER A 20 -12.70 32.82 -41.41
N THR A 21 -13.96 32.45 -41.67
CA THR A 21 -14.45 31.48 -42.68
C THR A 21 -13.89 30.06 -42.74
N SER A 22 -14.74 29.08 -42.39
CA SER A 22 -15.45 28.13 -43.29
C SER A 22 -16.03 26.99 -42.42
N ASP A 23 -17.19 26.36 -42.64
CA ASP A 23 -18.30 26.55 -43.57
C ASP A 23 -19.57 25.86 -42.99
N ARG A 24 -20.73 26.40 -43.39
CA ARG A 24 -22.10 25.85 -43.41
C ARG A 24 -22.37 24.47 -42.76
N LEU A 25 -23.13 24.47 -41.65
CA LEU A 25 -24.06 23.39 -41.33
C LEU A 25 -25.27 23.49 -42.29
N VAL A 26 -25.17 22.79 -43.42
CA VAL A 26 -26.33 22.39 -44.21
C VAL A 26 -27.07 21.31 -43.42
N ALA A 27 -28.40 21.41 -43.40
CA ALA A 27 -29.28 20.41 -42.84
C ALA A 27 -29.10 19.06 -43.57
N GLY A 28 -28.93 18.00 -42.79
CA GLY A 28 -29.03 16.62 -43.28
C GLY A 28 -27.72 16.00 -43.73
N GLU A 29 -26.88 15.60 -42.79
CA GLU A 29 -26.00 14.43 -42.95
C GLU A 29 -25.62 13.93 -41.56
N ALA A 30 -25.96 12.66 -41.29
CA ALA A 30 -25.56 11.99 -40.07
C ALA A 30 -24.04 11.80 -40.10
N VAL A 31 -23.30 12.72 -39.48
CA VAL A 31 -21.90 12.47 -39.13
C VAL A 31 -21.92 11.32 -38.13
N SER A 32 -21.47 10.15 -38.56
CA SER A 32 -21.17 9.04 -37.66
C SER A 32 -20.02 9.47 -36.76
N VAL A 33 -20.38 10.00 -35.59
CA VAL A 33 -19.46 10.14 -34.47
C VAL A 33 -19.02 8.71 -34.15
N GLY A 34 -17.80 8.34 -34.56
CA GLY A 34 -17.15 7.12 -34.11
C GLY A 34 -17.24 7.07 -32.59
N ALA A 35 -17.66 5.92 -32.06
CA ALA A 35 -18.08 5.73 -30.68
C ALA A 35 -17.12 6.38 -29.67
N ALA A 36 -17.43 7.61 -29.25
CA ALA A 36 -16.82 8.20 -28.08
C ALA A 36 -17.36 7.41 -26.88
N THR A 37 -16.49 6.61 -26.26
CA THR A 37 -16.81 5.82 -25.07
C THR A 37 -17.24 6.78 -23.96
N ASN A 38 -18.52 6.73 -23.60
CA ASN A 38 -19.14 7.57 -22.58
C ASN A 38 -18.67 7.12 -21.18
N ARG A 39 -17.43 7.43 -20.79
CA ARG A 39 -16.95 7.14 -19.43
C ARG A 39 -17.51 8.17 -18.44
N LEU A 40 -18.61 7.80 -17.78
CA LEU A 40 -19.27 8.62 -16.77
C LEU A 40 -18.38 8.79 -15.53
N THR A 41 -17.89 10.01 -15.30
CA THR A 41 -17.07 10.34 -14.13
C THR A 41 -17.83 11.21 -13.14
N TYR A 42 -18.14 10.65 -11.97
CA TYR A 42 -18.68 11.41 -10.83
C TYR A 42 -17.61 11.55 -9.74
N LEU A 43 -17.41 12.76 -9.22
CA LEU A 43 -16.37 13.03 -8.22
C LEU A 43 -16.91 13.22 -6.80
N ASN A 44 -16.14 12.74 -5.83
CA ASN A 44 -16.39 12.96 -4.41
C ASN A 44 -15.31 13.88 -3.80
N GLY A 45 -15.73 14.91 -3.06
CA GLY A 45 -14.94 15.67 -2.08
C GLY A 45 -13.57 16.22 -2.53
N HIS A 46 -12.53 15.40 -2.35
CA HIS A 46 -11.11 15.76 -2.53
C HIS A 46 -10.61 15.64 -3.97
N ASP A 47 -11.44 15.13 -4.86
CA ASP A 47 -11.10 14.92 -6.26
C ASP A 47 -11.17 16.28 -7.00
N GLU A 48 -10.06 17.01 -7.03
CA GLU A 48 -9.86 18.05 -8.05
C GLU A 48 -9.33 17.35 -9.31
N CYS A 49 -10.22 16.94 -10.23
CA CYS A 49 -9.81 16.59 -11.59
C CYS A 49 -9.93 17.80 -12.52
N LEU A 50 -9.25 17.66 -13.66
CA LEU A 50 -8.85 18.73 -14.55
C LEU A 50 -9.88 18.87 -15.65
N ILE A 51 -10.42 20.07 -15.79
CA ILE A 51 -11.49 20.36 -16.74
C ILE A 51 -10.85 20.73 -18.09
N GLY A 52 -11.37 20.17 -19.18
CA GLY A 52 -11.03 20.55 -20.54
C GLY A 52 -11.62 21.90 -20.97
N HIS A 53 -11.16 22.39 -22.12
CA HIS A 53 -11.38 23.73 -22.66
C HIS A 53 -12.86 24.15 -22.91
N SER A 54 -13.77 23.21 -23.14
CA SER A 54 -15.13 23.47 -23.66
C SER A 54 -16.12 23.98 -22.60
N PHE A 55 -16.21 23.30 -21.46
CA PHE A 55 -17.10 23.68 -20.33
C PHE A 55 -16.68 25.02 -19.70
N ALA A 56 -15.37 25.20 -19.71
CA ALA A 56 -14.65 26.32 -19.19
C ALA A 56 -15.10 27.69 -19.76
N GLY A 57 -15.20 27.80 -21.09
CA GLY A 57 -15.58 29.05 -21.77
C GLY A 57 -16.96 29.58 -21.37
N GLN A 58 -17.88 28.71 -20.91
CA GLN A 58 -19.28 29.07 -20.62
C GLN A 58 -19.47 29.78 -19.28
N ILE A 59 -18.54 29.64 -18.31
CA ILE A 59 -18.74 30.10 -16.92
C ILE A 59 -17.94 31.38 -16.56
N THR A 60 -16.93 31.73 -17.36
CA THR A 60 -15.79 32.56 -16.90
C THR A 60 -16.02 34.04 -16.65
N THR A 61 -16.86 34.72 -17.42
CA THR A 61 -16.64 36.17 -17.63
C THR A 61 -17.37 37.08 -16.64
N ARG A 62 -18.27 36.57 -15.79
CA ARG A 62 -19.11 37.44 -14.91
C ARG A 62 -19.21 37.06 -13.43
N TRP A 63 -19.06 35.79 -13.04
CA TRP A 63 -19.57 35.35 -11.73
C TRP A 63 -18.52 34.88 -10.70
N PHE A 64 -17.34 34.41 -11.12
CA PHE A 64 -16.44 33.65 -10.22
C PHE A 64 -15.03 34.23 -10.02
N GLY A 65 -14.72 35.38 -10.61
CA GLY A 65 -13.40 36.01 -10.56
C GLY A 65 -12.38 35.23 -11.42
N GLN A 66 -11.82 35.89 -12.42
CA GLN A 66 -10.93 35.24 -13.38
C GLN A 66 -9.59 34.81 -12.77
N ARG A 67 -9.11 33.62 -13.19
CA ARG A 67 -7.72 33.43 -13.61
C ARG A 67 -7.74 32.42 -14.77
N MET A 68 -7.57 32.91 -15.99
CA MET A 68 -7.35 32.06 -17.17
C MET A 68 -5.88 31.66 -17.19
N ASP A 69 -5.58 30.38 -17.45
CA ASP A 69 -4.23 29.86 -17.57
C ASP A 69 -4.25 28.81 -18.69
N GLY A 70 -3.88 29.24 -19.90
CA GLY A 70 -4.21 28.54 -21.15
C GLY A 70 -5.71 28.49 -21.41
N ASP A 71 -6.17 27.57 -22.24
CA ASP A 71 -7.59 27.54 -22.63
C ASP A 71 -8.53 26.90 -21.56
N VAL A 72 -8.04 26.54 -20.36
CA VAL A 72 -8.86 25.95 -19.27
C VAL A 72 -9.38 27.04 -18.33
N VAL A 73 -10.66 26.96 -17.97
CA VAL A 73 -11.32 27.87 -17.01
C VAL A 73 -11.66 27.14 -15.73
N LEU A 74 -11.47 27.86 -14.63
CA LEU A 74 -11.64 27.37 -13.28
C LEU A 74 -12.83 28.01 -12.60
N VAL A 75 -13.69 27.16 -12.03
CA VAL A 75 -14.82 27.58 -11.22
C VAL A 75 -14.62 27.09 -9.79
N ASP A 76 -14.09 27.96 -8.92
CA ASP A 76 -13.88 27.63 -7.51
C ASP A 76 -15.18 27.76 -6.70
N LEU A 77 -15.96 26.67 -6.65
CA LEU A 77 -17.19 26.59 -5.86
C LEU A 77 -16.96 26.60 -4.33
N SER A 78 -15.71 26.48 -3.85
CA SER A 78 -15.45 26.56 -2.40
C SER A 78 -15.69 27.97 -1.83
N ARG A 79 -15.63 29.01 -2.68
CA ARG A 79 -16.02 30.38 -2.33
C ARG A 79 -17.52 30.62 -2.34
N VAL A 80 -18.31 29.67 -2.84
CA VAL A 80 -19.77 29.76 -3.04
C VAL A 80 -20.54 29.15 -1.86
N GLY A 81 -19.86 28.72 -0.78
CA GLY A 81 -20.37 27.95 0.37
C GLY A 81 -21.54 28.53 1.18
N ARG A 82 -22.32 29.48 0.67
CA ARG A 82 -23.66 29.90 1.15
C ARG A 82 -24.58 30.44 0.03
N ARG A 83 -24.24 30.28 -1.27
CA ARG A 83 -24.91 30.92 -2.41
C ARG A 83 -25.31 29.95 -3.53
N SER A 84 -26.08 28.90 -3.20
CA SER A 84 -26.62 27.95 -4.19
C SER A 84 -27.50 28.61 -5.27
N ASP A 85 -28.07 29.77 -4.96
CA ASP A 85 -28.81 30.66 -5.86
C ASP A 85 -27.96 31.13 -7.06
N LEU A 86 -26.66 31.38 -6.87
CA LEU A 86 -25.76 31.78 -7.96
C LEU A 86 -25.49 30.65 -8.96
N VAL A 87 -25.40 29.42 -8.47
CA VAL A 87 -25.18 28.23 -9.33
C VAL A 87 -26.43 27.95 -10.16
N LEU A 88 -27.60 27.97 -9.51
CA LEU A 88 -28.90 27.86 -10.20
C LEU A 88 -29.09 28.97 -11.25
N LYS A 89 -28.67 30.20 -10.93
CA LYS A 89 -28.70 31.31 -11.88
C LYS A 89 -27.76 31.09 -13.06
N ALA A 90 -26.54 30.58 -12.83
CA ALA A 90 -25.56 30.35 -13.89
C ALA A 90 -26.04 29.29 -14.89
N VAL A 91 -26.55 28.14 -14.42
CA VAL A 91 -27.13 27.10 -15.29
C VAL A 91 -28.30 27.66 -16.11
N ARG A 92 -29.20 28.41 -15.46
CA ARG A 92 -30.36 29.03 -16.11
C ARG A 92 -29.97 30.05 -17.19
N ASP A 93 -29.04 30.96 -16.85
CA ASP A 93 -28.70 32.10 -17.70
C ASP A 93 -27.82 31.66 -18.89
N HIS A 94 -27.06 30.57 -18.75
CA HIS A 94 -26.11 30.07 -19.77
C HIS A 94 -26.51 28.75 -20.44
N ASN A 95 -27.59 28.11 -19.98
CA ASN A 95 -28.08 26.84 -20.50
C ASN A 95 -26.97 25.78 -20.59
N LEU A 96 -26.26 25.58 -19.47
CA LEU A 96 -25.08 24.72 -19.43
C LEU A 96 -25.44 23.29 -19.84
N ARG A 97 -24.73 22.78 -20.84
CA ARG A 97 -24.88 21.43 -21.36
C ARG A 97 -23.78 20.54 -20.83
N ARG A 98 -24.10 19.25 -20.67
CA ARG A 98 -23.12 18.22 -20.38
C ARG A 98 -22.20 18.08 -21.59
N ASP A 99 -20.91 18.31 -21.36
CA ASP A 99 -19.84 17.91 -22.26
C ASP A 99 -19.30 16.52 -21.83
N PRO A 100 -18.86 15.63 -22.74
CA PRO A 100 -18.37 14.29 -22.41
C PRO A 100 -17.21 14.27 -21.41
N HIS A 101 -16.46 15.36 -21.32
CA HIS A 101 -15.37 15.59 -20.37
C HIS A 101 -15.79 16.47 -19.18
N THR A 102 -17.10 16.73 -19.00
CA THR A 102 -17.63 17.51 -17.88
C THR A 102 -17.53 16.74 -16.58
N ILE A 103 -16.83 17.35 -15.64
CA ILE A 103 -16.53 16.77 -14.34
C ILE A 103 -17.49 17.34 -13.29
N ILE A 104 -18.20 16.45 -12.60
CA ILE A 104 -19.17 16.78 -11.55
C ILE A 104 -18.45 16.98 -10.23
N ARG A 105 -18.53 18.16 -9.61
CA ARG A 105 -17.96 18.44 -8.27
C ARG A 105 -19.01 18.30 -7.18
N TRP A 106 -18.67 17.58 -6.12
CA TRP A 106 -19.47 17.53 -4.90
C TRP A 106 -18.59 17.77 -3.66
N LEU A 107 -18.95 18.77 -2.82
CA LEU A 107 -18.18 19.20 -1.65
C LEU A 107 -18.94 18.83 -0.36
N PRO A 108 -18.57 17.73 0.32
CA PRO A 108 -19.42 17.11 1.35
C PRO A 108 -19.37 17.77 2.74
N ASN A 109 -18.44 18.70 3.02
CA ASN A 109 -18.14 19.07 4.40
C ASN A 109 -18.82 20.35 4.94
N GLN A 110 -19.56 21.13 4.12
CA GLN A 110 -20.50 22.19 4.54
C GLN A 110 -21.62 22.35 3.50
N ALA A 111 -22.72 23.06 3.82
CA ALA A 111 -23.84 23.29 2.88
C ALA A 111 -23.33 23.63 1.46
N GLY A 112 -23.83 22.92 0.46
CA GLY A 112 -23.18 22.85 -0.86
C GLY A 112 -24.14 22.57 -2.01
N ALA A 113 -23.60 22.64 -3.23
CA ALA A 113 -24.30 22.27 -4.45
C ALA A 113 -23.44 21.33 -5.31
N ALA A 114 -24.07 20.35 -5.96
CA ALA A 114 -23.50 19.53 -7.02
C ALA A 114 -24.18 19.87 -8.35
N ILE A 115 -23.46 19.81 -9.45
CA ILE A 115 -23.98 20.02 -10.80
C ILE A 115 -23.84 18.70 -11.55
N VAL A 116 -24.94 18.11 -11.99
CA VAL A 116 -24.99 16.76 -12.57
C VAL A 116 -26.13 16.70 -13.57
N ASP A 117 -25.94 16.08 -14.72
CA ASP A 117 -27.05 15.68 -15.58
C ASP A 117 -27.67 14.40 -15.00
N VAL A 118 -28.75 14.54 -14.22
CA VAL A 118 -29.33 13.42 -13.48
C VAL A 118 -30.38 12.68 -14.28
N ASN A 119 -31.03 13.36 -15.22
CA ASN A 119 -32.11 12.81 -16.06
C ASN A 119 -31.63 12.37 -17.45
N GLY A 120 -30.37 12.62 -17.81
CA GLY A 120 -29.79 12.23 -19.08
C GLY A 120 -30.25 13.08 -20.27
N ASP A 121 -30.82 14.27 -20.03
CA ASP A 121 -31.32 15.14 -21.10
C ASP A 121 -30.23 16.04 -21.73
N GLY A 122 -28.99 15.89 -21.27
CA GLY A 122 -27.82 16.63 -21.70
C GLY A 122 -27.76 18.06 -21.18
N ALA A 123 -28.78 18.55 -20.45
CA ALA A 123 -28.69 19.73 -19.63
C ALA A 123 -28.12 19.37 -18.25
N LEU A 124 -27.45 20.33 -17.62
CA LEU A 124 -26.94 20.11 -16.26
C LEU A 124 -27.99 20.50 -15.23
N ASP A 125 -28.25 19.59 -14.30
CA ASP A 125 -29.12 19.81 -13.14
C ASP A 125 -28.30 20.20 -11.90
N VAL A 126 -28.97 20.64 -10.85
CA VAL A 126 -28.31 21.09 -9.61
C VAL A 126 -28.90 20.38 -8.41
N ILE A 127 -28.04 19.85 -7.55
CA ILE A 127 -28.45 19.29 -6.26
C ILE A 127 -27.93 20.20 -5.17
N THR A 128 -28.81 20.73 -4.32
CA THR A 128 -28.44 21.57 -3.19
C THR A 128 -28.64 20.82 -1.89
N HIS A 129 -27.68 20.90 -0.96
CA HIS A 129 -27.83 20.28 0.36
C HIS A 129 -27.35 21.17 1.51
N THR A 130 -27.90 20.90 2.69
CA THR A 130 -27.52 21.44 3.99
C THR A 130 -27.29 20.26 4.95
N ALA A 131 -27.10 20.52 6.25
CA ALA A 131 -26.99 19.44 7.24
C ALA A 131 -28.28 18.61 7.41
N THR A 132 -29.45 19.18 7.08
CA THR A 132 -30.77 18.60 7.38
C THR A 132 -31.70 18.50 6.18
N ARG A 133 -31.31 18.99 5.00
CA ARG A 133 -32.15 19.02 3.80
C ARG A 133 -31.33 18.94 2.54
N ALA A 134 -31.81 18.19 1.55
CA ALA A 134 -31.27 18.14 0.20
C ALA A 134 -32.39 18.17 -0.86
N VAL A 135 -32.15 18.78 -2.02
CA VAL A 135 -33.12 19.00 -3.10
C VAL A 135 -32.43 18.84 -4.44
N THR A 136 -33.08 18.14 -5.38
CA THR A 136 -32.70 18.07 -6.79
C THR A 136 -33.47 19.13 -7.56
N HIS A 137 -32.79 19.99 -8.30
CA HIS A 137 -33.36 21.00 -9.17
C HIS A 137 -33.07 20.58 -10.61
N LEU A 138 -34.11 20.23 -11.37
CA LEU A 138 -33.99 19.89 -12.79
C LEU A 138 -34.12 21.13 -13.65
N TRP A 139 -33.20 21.34 -14.58
CA TRP A 139 -33.26 22.43 -15.53
C TRP A 139 -33.98 21.98 -16.81
N SER A 140 -35.06 22.65 -17.20
CA SER A 140 -35.64 22.47 -18.54
C SER A 140 -35.17 23.60 -19.46
N PRO A 141 -34.26 23.33 -20.41
CA PRO A 141 -33.87 24.31 -21.43
C PRO A 141 -35.04 24.80 -22.26
N ARG A 142 -36.02 23.92 -22.53
CA ARG A 142 -37.20 24.19 -23.35
C ARG A 142 -38.13 25.18 -22.67
N ASP A 143 -38.45 24.93 -21.39
CA ASP A 143 -39.41 25.74 -20.63
C ASP A 143 -38.74 26.90 -19.90
N ARG A 144 -37.39 26.93 -19.90
CA ARG A 144 -36.54 27.87 -19.17
C ARG A 144 -36.91 27.95 -17.68
N ALA A 145 -37.29 26.82 -17.11
CA ALA A 145 -37.80 26.71 -15.75
C ALA A 145 -37.09 25.60 -14.96
N TRP A 146 -37.06 25.79 -13.63
CA TRP A 146 -36.55 24.79 -12.69
C TRP A 146 -37.71 23.97 -12.11
N SER A 147 -37.57 22.65 -12.12
CA SER A 147 -38.44 21.73 -11.37
C SER A 147 -37.72 21.24 -10.13
N LYS A 148 -38.42 21.13 -8.98
CA LYS A 148 -37.82 20.68 -7.71
C LYS A 148 -38.32 19.30 -7.33
N ILE A 149 -37.38 18.40 -7.05
CA ILE A 149 -37.64 17.03 -6.62
C ILE A 149 -36.94 16.78 -5.29
N GLY A 150 -37.57 16.01 -4.41
CA GLY A 150 -36.95 15.58 -3.16
C GLY A 150 -35.68 14.77 -3.42
N PHE A 151 -34.61 15.06 -2.69
CA PHE A 151 -33.41 14.21 -2.70
C PHE A 151 -33.55 13.15 -1.60
N PRO A 152 -33.30 11.86 -1.87
CA PRO A 152 -33.62 10.77 -0.96
C PRO A 152 -32.77 10.71 0.33
N VAL A 153 -31.65 11.46 0.39
CA VAL A 153 -30.72 11.43 1.54
C VAL A 153 -30.50 12.85 2.09
N ALA A 154 -31.21 13.21 3.15
CA ALA A 154 -31.09 14.53 3.79
C ALA A 154 -29.96 14.60 4.82
N THR A 155 -29.84 13.60 5.70
CA THR A 155 -28.75 13.43 6.68
C THR A 155 -27.70 12.45 6.14
N GLY A 156 -26.41 12.77 6.31
CA GLY A 156 -25.34 11.95 5.75
C GLY A 156 -25.17 12.11 4.23
N ALA A 157 -25.78 13.16 3.63
CA ALA A 157 -25.57 13.53 2.23
C ALA A 157 -24.08 13.50 1.91
N GLY A 158 -23.21 14.05 2.78
CA GLY A 158 -21.74 14.04 2.73
C GLY A 158 -21.04 12.68 2.58
N SER A 159 -21.77 11.56 2.56
CA SER A 159 -21.26 10.19 2.37
C SER A 159 -21.86 9.47 1.15
N VAL A 160 -22.56 10.16 0.25
CA VAL A 160 -23.07 9.62 -1.02
C VAL A 160 -21.92 9.30 -1.99
N CYS A 161 -22.00 8.19 -2.70
CA CYS A 161 -21.19 7.91 -3.88
C CYS A 161 -22.10 7.95 -5.11
N TRP A 162 -21.59 8.50 -6.20
CA TRP A 162 -22.33 8.78 -7.43
C TRP A 162 -21.74 7.97 -8.57
N GLY A 163 -22.57 7.39 -9.43
CA GLY A 163 -22.12 6.57 -10.55
C GLY A 163 -23.27 6.19 -11.49
N VAL A 164 -22.95 5.45 -12.53
CA VAL A 164 -23.91 4.61 -13.25
C VAL A 164 -23.48 3.18 -13.00
N VAL A 165 -24.35 2.34 -12.45
CA VAL A 165 -23.97 0.97 -12.02
C VAL A 165 -24.58 -0.09 -12.92
N GLU A 166 -25.66 0.24 -13.62
CA GLU A 166 -26.37 -0.70 -14.48
C GLU A 166 -26.44 -0.16 -15.92
N PRO A 167 -26.49 -1.06 -16.93
CA PRO A 167 -26.43 -0.68 -18.35
C PRO A 167 -27.54 0.26 -18.84
N ALA A 168 -28.64 0.37 -18.07
CA ALA A 168 -29.72 1.30 -18.35
C ALA A 168 -29.30 2.78 -18.25
N GLY A 169 -28.09 3.08 -17.75
CA GLY A 169 -27.54 4.43 -17.76
C GLY A 169 -28.10 5.36 -16.67
N ALA A 170 -28.94 4.85 -15.78
CA ALA A 170 -29.59 5.66 -14.75
C ALA A 170 -28.59 6.17 -13.72
N ALA A 171 -28.62 7.49 -13.46
CA ALA A 171 -27.82 8.11 -12.41
C ALA A 171 -28.11 7.44 -11.08
N THR A 172 -27.07 6.88 -10.46
CA THR A 172 -27.15 6.05 -9.27
C THR A 172 -26.45 6.75 -8.11
N ILE A 173 -27.09 6.76 -6.96
CA ILE A 173 -26.46 7.12 -5.69
C ILE A 173 -26.40 5.92 -4.75
N LEU A 174 -25.31 5.82 -4.01
CA LEU A 174 -25.08 4.78 -3.02
C LEU A 174 -24.61 5.40 -1.71
N VAL A 175 -25.25 5.04 -0.59
CA VAL A 175 -24.84 5.46 0.75
C VAL A 175 -24.78 4.25 1.66
N ARG A 176 -23.70 4.16 2.44
CA ARG A 176 -23.54 3.21 3.54
C ARG A 176 -22.71 3.83 4.64
N SER A 177 -23.38 4.50 5.56
CA SER A 177 -22.81 5.23 6.71
C SER A 177 -23.61 4.91 7.98
N ILE A 178 -23.14 5.39 9.13
CA ILE A 178 -23.85 5.23 10.41
C ILE A 178 -25.16 6.03 10.33
N GLY A 179 -26.30 5.33 10.42
CA GLY A 179 -27.64 5.93 10.41
C GLY A 179 -28.31 6.03 9.03
N VAL A 180 -27.60 5.77 7.93
CA VAL A 180 -28.17 5.73 6.58
C VAL A 180 -27.47 4.68 5.71
N THR A 181 -28.25 3.75 5.16
CA THR A 181 -27.78 2.78 4.17
C THR A 181 -28.86 2.62 3.11
N GLY A 182 -28.50 2.73 1.84
CA GLY A 182 -29.45 2.61 0.73
C GLY A 182 -28.80 2.99 -0.60
N ALA A 183 -29.50 2.66 -1.69
CA ALA A 183 -29.15 3.09 -3.02
C ALA A 183 -30.41 3.58 -3.75
N TRP A 184 -30.26 4.55 -4.64
CA TRP A 184 -31.35 5.11 -5.42
C TRP A 184 -30.89 5.37 -6.85
N GLN A 185 -31.80 5.18 -7.79
CA GLN A 185 -31.61 5.51 -9.19
C GLN A 185 -32.59 6.60 -9.61
N PHE A 186 -32.15 7.50 -10.48
CA PHE A 186 -33.02 8.51 -11.06
C PHE A 186 -33.69 7.96 -12.32
N VAL A 187 -34.99 7.69 -12.23
CA VAL A 187 -35.78 7.05 -13.30
C VAL A 187 -37.15 7.71 -13.37
N ASP A 188 -37.63 8.00 -14.58
CA ASP A 188 -38.93 8.66 -14.85
C ASP A 188 -39.08 10.00 -14.11
N GLY A 189 -38.00 10.78 -14.03
CA GLY A 189 -38.02 12.09 -13.39
C GLY A 189 -38.11 12.06 -11.86
N GLN A 190 -37.84 10.92 -11.20
CA GLN A 190 -37.81 10.81 -9.74
C GLN A 190 -36.70 9.89 -9.24
N TRP A 191 -36.28 10.08 -7.98
CA TRP A 191 -35.40 9.14 -7.27
C TRP A 191 -36.20 7.93 -6.79
N LYS A 192 -35.90 6.74 -7.31
CA LYS A 192 -36.51 5.47 -6.92
C LYS A 192 -35.51 4.63 -6.13
N ALA A 193 -35.97 3.94 -5.09
CA ALA A 193 -35.12 3.05 -4.28
C ALA A 193 -34.62 1.87 -5.13
N ALA A 194 -33.33 1.56 -5.01
CA ALA A 194 -32.63 0.51 -5.73
C ALA A 194 -31.84 -0.37 -4.75
N ASP A 195 -32.52 -0.88 -3.72
CA ASP A 195 -31.90 -1.54 -2.56
C ASP A 195 -30.97 -2.71 -2.93
N HIS A 196 -31.22 -3.36 -4.07
CA HIS A 196 -30.38 -4.45 -4.58
C HIS A 196 -28.93 -4.01 -4.81
N LEU A 197 -28.68 -2.76 -5.16
CA LEU A 197 -27.35 -2.20 -5.37
C LEU A 197 -26.52 -2.08 -4.07
N THR A 198 -27.12 -2.36 -2.91
CA THR A 198 -26.39 -2.46 -1.64
C THR A 198 -25.83 -3.86 -1.36
N THR A 199 -26.17 -4.85 -2.20
CA THR A 199 -25.83 -6.26 -2.03
C THR A 199 -24.39 -6.54 -2.48
N GLY A 200 -23.63 -7.24 -1.64
CA GLY A 200 -22.25 -7.63 -1.98
C GLY A 200 -21.19 -6.54 -1.79
N LEU A 201 -21.54 -5.40 -1.16
CA LEU A 201 -20.60 -4.33 -0.81
C LEU A 201 -19.65 -4.73 0.34
N GLU A 202 -18.85 -5.77 0.12
CA GLU A 202 -17.97 -6.37 1.11
C GLU A 202 -16.63 -6.72 0.45
N LEU A 203 -15.54 -6.40 1.14
CA LEU A 203 -14.18 -6.82 0.79
C LEU A 203 -13.66 -7.64 1.96
N ASP A 204 -13.11 -8.82 1.67
CA ASP A 204 -12.60 -9.77 2.68
C ASP A 204 -13.61 -10.06 3.81
N GLY A 205 -14.89 -10.26 3.46
CA GLY A 205 -15.98 -10.54 4.41
C GLY A 205 -16.33 -9.38 5.34
N ARG A 206 -15.82 -8.17 5.08
CA ARG A 206 -16.08 -6.96 5.86
C ARG A 206 -16.79 -5.91 5.00
N ARG A 207 -17.79 -5.27 5.59
CA ARG A 207 -18.62 -4.23 4.93
C ARG A 207 -17.79 -3.05 4.43
N VAL A 208 -18.00 -2.64 3.19
CA VAL A 208 -17.53 -1.36 2.64
C VAL A 208 -18.48 -0.24 3.08
N LEU A 209 -17.93 0.84 3.64
CA LEU A 209 -18.68 2.02 4.09
C LEU A 209 -18.34 3.20 3.20
N THR A 210 -19.34 3.88 2.65
CA THR A 210 -19.14 5.07 1.80
C THR A 210 -18.77 6.31 2.62
N GLY A 211 -19.06 6.31 3.93
CA GLY A 211 -18.62 7.35 4.88
C GLY A 211 -18.76 6.89 6.33
N SER A 212 -18.21 7.67 7.27
CA SER A 212 -18.42 7.48 8.72
C SER A 212 -18.32 8.81 9.44
N SER A 213 -19.31 9.14 10.28
CA SER A 213 -19.29 10.36 11.10
C SER A 213 -19.03 11.66 10.32
N GLY A 214 -19.47 11.72 9.05
CA GLY A 214 -19.26 12.87 8.17
C GLY A 214 -17.89 12.95 7.49
N HIS A 215 -17.04 11.91 7.59
CA HIS A 215 -15.74 11.85 6.93
C HIS A 215 -15.76 10.92 5.70
N ASP A 216 -15.06 11.35 4.63
CA ASP A 216 -14.78 10.55 3.43
C ASP A 216 -13.98 9.29 3.84
N ARG A 217 -14.40 8.14 3.31
CA ARG A 217 -13.75 6.84 3.54
C ARG A 217 -12.90 6.39 2.35
N GLY A 218 -12.75 7.24 1.33
CA GLY A 218 -12.00 6.97 0.12
C GLY A 218 -12.75 6.03 -0.82
N ILE A 219 -14.09 6.11 -0.84
CA ILE A 219 -14.91 5.33 -1.79
C ILE A 219 -15.22 6.19 -3.02
N ARG A 220 -15.04 5.63 -4.21
CA ARG A 220 -15.39 6.25 -5.50
C ARG A 220 -16.10 5.22 -6.39
N LEU A 221 -16.98 5.69 -7.26
CA LEU A 221 -17.50 4.90 -8.37
C LEU A 221 -16.87 5.44 -9.66
N ARG A 222 -16.27 4.57 -10.47
CA ARG A 222 -15.61 4.91 -11.73
C ARG A 222 -15.74 3.75 -12.69
N ASP A 223 -16.07 4.07 -13.93
CA ASP A 223 -16.00 3.15 -15.07
C ASP A 223 -14.53 2.99 -15.47
N LEU A 224 -13.94 1.84 -15.11
CA LEU A 224 -12.51 1.55 -15.29
C LEU A 224 -12.20 0.93 -16.65
N ASP A 225 -13.13 0.15 -17.23
CA ASP A 225 -12.94 -0.57 -18.49
C ASP A 225 -13.70 0.05 -19.68
N GLY A 226 -14.52 1.06 -19.43
CA GLY A 226 -15.25 1.80 -20.46
C GLY A 226 -16.52 1.13 -20.93
N ASP A 227 -17.06 0.17 -20.17
CA ASP A 227 -18.31 -0.49 -20.49
C ASP A 227 -19.56 0.38 -20.20
N GLY A 228 -19.36 1.57 -19.62
CA GLY A 228 -20.42 2.51 -19.24
C GLY A 228 -21.01 2.28 -17.85
N CYS A 229 -20.58 1.23 -17.15
CA CYS A 229 -20.91 0.92 -15.77
C CYS A 229 -19.70 1.20 -14.86
N CYS A 230 -19.96 1.67 -13.65
CA CYS A 230 -18.92 2.03 -12.70
C CYS A 230 -18.57 0.86 -11.78
N GLU A 231 -17.29 0.58 -11.65
CA GLU A 231 -16.70 -0.15 -10.53
C GLU A 231 -16.68 0.72 -9.28
N LEU A 232 -16.73 0.07 -8.11
CA LEU A 232 -16.53 0.71 -6.82
C LEU A 232 -15.08 0.55 -6.38
N ILE A 233 -14.39 1.68 -6.30
CA ILE A 233 -13.02 1.78 -5.77
C ILE A 233 -13.10 2.04 -4.27
N ALA A 234 -12.63 1.08 -3.46
CA ALA A 234 -12.31 1.31 -2.06
C ALA A 234 -10.82 1.67 -1.93
N GLY A 235 -10.51 2.94 -1.73
CA GLY A 235 -9.13 3.47 -1.74
C GLY A 235 -8.71 4.18 -0.45
N GLY A 236 -9.43 3.99 0.66
CA GLY A 236 -9.15 4.65 1.93
C GLY A 236 -9.09 3.71 3.15
N GLY A 237 -8.20 4.03 4.08
CA GLY A 237 -8.01 3.25 5.31
C GLY A 237 -7.57 1.80 5.06
N PRO A 238 -7.91 0.86 5.96
CA PRO A 238 -7.45 -0.52 5.89
C PRO A 238 -8.22 -1.41 4.92
N ARG A 239 -9.08 -0.85 4.05
CA ARG A 239 -9.96 -1.62 3.17
C ARG A 239 -9.73 -1.13 1.76
N ARG A 240 -8.90 -1.85 1.02
CA ARG A 240 -8.49 -1.47 -0.33
C ARG A 240 -8.86 -2.58 -1.29
N GLY A 241 -9.53 -2.24 -2.37
CA GLY A 241 -9.99 -3.19 -3.37
C GLY A 241 -10.97 -2.55 -4.33
N ILE A 242 -11.14 -3.18 -5.48
CA ILE A 242 -12.13 -2.77 -6.47
C ILE A 242 -13.27 -3.80 -6.44
N LEU A 243 -14.51 -3.34 -6.53
CA LEU A 243 -15.68 -4.19 -6.69
C LEU A 243 -16.32 -3.89 -8.04
N GLN A 244 -16.67 -4.91 -8.79
CA GLN A 244 -17.46 -4.81 -10.02
C GLN A 244 -18.90 -5.26 -9.77
N TRP A 245 -19.86 -4.62 -10.43
CA TRP A 245 -21.27 -5.00 -10.33
C TRP A 245 -21.58 -6.18 -11.26
N ASN A 246 -22.02 -7.31 -10.70
CA ASN A 246 -22.46 -8.46 -11.50
C ASN A 246 -23.97 -8.38 -11.74
N GLN A 247 -24.36 -8.06 -12.97
CA GLN A 247 -25.77 -7.87 -13.35
C GLN A 247 -26.61 -9.14 -13.18
N GLN A 248 -26.07 -10.31 -13.53
CA GLN A 248 -26.80 -11.58 -13.47
C GLN A 248 -27.08 -12.00 -12.03
N GLN A 249 -26.10 -11.83 -11.14
CA GLN A 249 -26.22 -12.16 -9.73
C GLN A 249 -26.79 -11.03 -8.88
N ARG A 250 -26.98 -9.83 -9.46
CA ARG A 250 -27.41 -8.59 -8.80
C ARG A 250 -26.62 -8.31 -7.52
N ARG A 251 -25.29 -8.35 -7.62
CA ARG A 251 -24.40 -8.10 -6.49
C ARG A 251 -23.04 -7.55 -6.91
N TRP A 252 -22.42 -6.79 -6.02
CA TRP A 252 -21.01 -6.43 -6.13
C TRP A 252 -20.10 -7.66 -5.86
N GLN A 253 -19.01 -7.74 -6.61
CA GLN A 253 -18.00 -8.80 -6.53
C GLN A 253 -16.59 -8.20 -6.55
N PRO A 254 -15.65 -8.69 -5.72
CA PRO A 254 -14.26 -8.25 -5.79
C PRO A 254 -13.59 -8.63 -7.10
N THR A 255 -12.82 -7.69 -7.66
CA THR A 255 -11.90 -7.93 -8.77
C THR A 255 -10.59 -8.55 -8.25
N PRO A 256 -9.76 -9.16 -9.12
CA PRO A 256 -8.47 -9.73 -8.73
C PRO A 256 -7.39 -8.70 -8.37
N PHE A 257 -7.64 -7.41 -8.59
CA PHE A 257 -6.68 -6.32 -8.37
C PHE A 257 -7.22 -5.23 -7.41
N ALA A 258 -6.32 -4.36 -6.97
CA ALA A 258 -6.60 -3.21 -6.12
C ALA A 258 -5.73 -2.00 -6.54
N LEU A 259 -5.85 -0.87 -5.83
CA LEU A 259 -4.90 0.24 -5.99
C LEU A 259 -3.46 -0.24 -5.68
N PRO A 260 -2.44 0.25 -6.39
CA PRO A 260 -1.06 -0.14 -6.16
C PRO A 260 -0.59 0.03 -4.71
N ASP A 261 0.34 -0.84 -4.29
CA ASP A 261 0.83 -0.90 -2.91
C ASP A 261 1.25 0.46 -2.35
N GLY A 262 0.65 0.82 -1.22
CA GLY A 262 0.97 2.06 -0.51
C GLY A 262 0.33 3.32 -1.09
N LEU A 263 -0.42 3.25 -2.19
CA LEU A 263 -1.20 4.37 -2.70
C LEU A 263 -2.59 4.38 -2.04
N SER A 264 -3.16 5.57 -1.84
CA SER A 264 -4.49 5.73 -1.24
C SER A 264 -5.12 7.01 -1.75
N LEU A 265 -6.45 7.06 -1.83
CA LEU A 265 -7.21 8.27 -2.14
C LEU A 265 -7.21 9.25 -0.98
N ILE A 266 -7.21 8.73 0.25
CA ILE A 266 -7.22 9.52 1.48
C ILE A 266 -6.17 9.03 2.48
N THR A 267 -5.72 9.93 3.35
CA THR A 267 -4.93 9.62 4.55
C THR A 267 -5.82 8.94 5.60
N ASP A 268 -5.22 8.39 6.66
CA ASP A 268 -5.95 7.77 7.78
C ASP A 268 -6.89 8.75 8.50
N ARG A 269 -6.71 10.06 8.30
CA ARG A 269 -7.57 11.13 8.83
C ARG A 269 -8.70 11.54 7.87
N GLY A 270 -8.88 10.83 6.75
CA GLY A 270 -9.89 11.18 5.74
C GLY A 270 -9.55 12.42 4.91
N GLN A 271 -8.25 12.77 4.81
CA GLN A 271 -7.78 13.95 4.06
C GLN A 271 -7.15 13.52 2.72
N ASP A 272 -7.07 14.40 1.72
CA ASP A 272 -6.47 14.09 0.40
C ASP A 272 -5.05 13.52 0.51
N ALA A 273 -4.84 12.30 0.00
CA ALA A 273 -3.53 11.65 0.00
C ALA A 273 -2.68 11.97 -1.25
N GLY A 274 -3.23 12.67 -2.24
CA GLY A 274 -2.48 13.08 -3.45
C GLY A 274 -2.58 12.10 -4.62
N LEU A 275 -3.57 11.20 -4.64
CA LEU A 275 -3.86 10.31 -5.77
C LEU A 275 -4.90 10.92 -6.72
N ARG A 276 -4.68 10.80 -8.02
CA ARG A 276 -5.61 11.19 -9.10
C ARG A 276 -5.68 10.08 -10.15
N PHE A 277 -6.85 9.95 -10.78
CA PHE A 277 -7.04 9.14 -11.98
C PHE A 277 -7.00 10.03 -13.21
N VAL A 278 -6.19 9.68 -14.18
CA VAL A 278 -5.87 10.47 -15.37
C VAL A 278 -5.49 9.50 -16.49
N ASP A 279 -6.01 9.69 -17.70
CA ASP A 279 -5.50 8.99 -18.89
C ASP A 279 -4.18 9.64 -19.35
N ILE A 280 -3.05 9.00 -19.05
CA ILE A 280 -1.72 9.56 -19.26
C ILE A 280 -1.20 9.19 -20.64
N ASP A 281 -1.45 7.96 -21.09
CA ASP A 281 -0.91 7.45 -22.35
C ASP A 281 -1.90 7.50 -23.54
N LYS A 282 -3.13 7.95 -23.28
CA LYS A 282 -4.22 8.22 -24.23
C LYS A 282 -4.83 6.96 -24.84
N ASP A 283 -4.81 5.86 -24.10
CA ASP A 283 -5.51 4.62 -24.47
C ASP A 283 -7.01 4.65 -24.07
N GLY A 284 -7.43 5.68 -23.33
CA GLY A 284 -8.79 5.84 -22.82
C GLY A 284 -8.95 5.33 -21.39
N ASP A 285 -7.97 4.59 -20.85
CA ASP A 285 -7.94 4.00 -19.52
C ASP A 285 -7.54 4.96 -18.41
N GLN A 286 -8.06 4.69 -17.21
CA GLN A 286 -7.88 5.58 -16.06
C GLN A 286 -6.58 5.24 -15.34
N ASP A 287 -5.44 5.80 -15.78
CA ASP A 287 -4.17 5.64 -15.09
C ASP A 287 -4.13 6.34 -13.73
N ILE A 288 -3.15 5.97 -12.90
CA ILE A 288 -2.93 6.60 -11.60
C ILE A 288 -1.75 7.56 -11.66
N VAL A 289 -1.98 8.79 -11.20
CA VAL A 289 -0.93 9.71 -10.77
C VAL A 289 -1.03 9.92 -9.28
N PHE A 290 0.04 9.65 -8.55
CA PHE A 290 0.17 9.90 -7.13
C PHE A 290 1.33 10.84 -6.85
N SER A 291 1.13 11.86 -6.02
CA SER A 291 2.22 12.74 -5.59
C SER A 291 1.89 13.44 -4.28
N ASP A 292 2.68 13.17 -3.25
CA ASP A 292 2.61 13.82 -1.94
C ASP A 292 3.90 14.59 -1.62
N GLU A 293 3.99 15.15 -0.40
CA GLU A 293 5.19 15.87 0.04
C GLU A 293 6.44 14.98 0.17
N ARG A 294 6.31 13.65 0.11
CA ARG A 294 7.40 12.68 0.35
C ARG A 294 7.79 11.88 -0.89
N ARG A 295 6.89 11.65 -1.84
CA ARG A 295 7.09 10.75 -2.97
C ARG A 295 6.05 10.97 -4.06
N TYR A 296 6.31 10.42 -5.23
CA TYR A 296 5.40 10.42 -6.36
C TYR A 296 5.49 9.10 -7.13
N ALA A 297 4.40 8.72 -7.78
CA ALA A 297 4.33 7.52 -8.60
C ALA A 297 3.30 7.66 -9.72
N VAL A 298 3.49 6.92 -10.80
CA VAL A 298 2.56 6.79 -11.92
C VAL A 298 2.41 5.32 -12.26
N TYR A 299 1.17 4.87 -12.42
CA TYR A 299 0.85 3.52 -12.83
C TYR A 299 -0.14 3.55 -13.97
N LEU A 300 0.12 2.79 -15.04
CA LEU A 300 -0.81 2.62 -16.14
C LEU A 300 -1.82 1.52 -15.78
N PHE A 301 -3.08 1.74 -16.13
CA PHE A 301 -4.10 0.69 -16.09
C PHE A 301 -3.85 -0.26 -17.26
N ASP A 302 -3.99 -1.56 -17.04
CA ASP A 302 -3.68 -2.58 -18.05
C ASP A 302 -4.94 -3.34 -18.48
N SER A 303 -5.73 -3.82 -17.50
CA SER A 303 -7.01 -4.48 -17.77
C SER A 303 -7.81 -4.71 -16.48
N MET A 304 -9.03 -5.22 -16.59
CA MET A 304 -9.81 -5.71 -15.44
C MET A 304 -9.27 -7.03 -14.83
N GLU A 305 -8.27 -7.67 -15.44
CA GLU A 305 -7.61 -8.84 -14.87
C GLU A 305 -6.41 -8.45 -13.98
N THR A 306 -5.66 -7.42 -14.39
CA THR A 306 -4.37 -7.06 -13.81
C THR A 306 -4.37 -5.69 -13.13
N GLY A 307 -5.31 -4.81 -13.48
CA GLY A 307 -5.45 -3.46 -12.94
C GLY A 307 -4.28 -2.55 -13.26
N TRP A 308 -3.90 -1.70 -12.30
CA TRP A 308 -2.73 -0.82 -12.37
C TRP A 308 -1.40 -1.57 -12.14
N SER A 309 -1.14 -2.60 -12.94
CA SER A 309 0.02 -3.49 -12.82
C SER A 309 1.31 -2.83 -13.32
N THR A 310 1.18 -1.89 -14.25
CA THR A 310 2.31 -1.25 -14.94
C THR A 310 2.77 -0.02 -14.19
N ARG A 311 3.92 -0.10 -13.50
CA ARG A 311 4.55 1.07 -12.86
C ARG A 311 5.41 1.84 -13.84
N LEU A 312 4.99 3.07 -14.18
CA LEU A 312 5.71 3.95 -15.10
C LEU A 312 6.85 4.71 -14.42
N VAL A 313 6.57 5.27 -13.24
CA VAL A 313 7.58 5.92 -12.39
C VAL A 313 7.20 5.78 -10.92
N ALA A 314 8.17 5.65 -10.02
CA ALA A 314 7.97 5.83 -8.58
C ALA A 314 9.27 6.28 -7.93
N ALA A 315 9.23 7.36 -7.15
CA ALA A 315 10.43 7.88 -6.48
C ALA A 315 10.09 8.66 -5.20
N GLU A 316 11.07 8.76 -4.30
CA GLU A 316 11.01 9.62 -3.11
C GLU A 316 11.50 11.04 -3.41
N ARG A 317 10.94 12.02 -2.71
CA ARG A 317 11.26 13.45 -2.85
C ARG A 317 12.42 13.82 -1.93
N LEU A 318 13.63 13.87 -2.49
CA LEU A 318 14.86 14.24 -1.79
C LEU A 318 15.08 15.77 -1.82
N GLY A 319 14.50 16.50 -0.86
CA GLY A 319 14.78 17.93 -0.68
C GLY A 319 14.07 18.90 -1.65
N PRO A 320 14.29 20.23 -1.49
CA PRO A 320 13.50 21.28 -2.14
C PRO A 320 13.76 21.47 -3.64
N GLU A 321 14.86 20.94 -4.20
CA GLU A 321 15.27 21.19 -5.60
C GLU A 321 14.91 20.09 -6.60
N ASN A 322 14.10 19.08 -6.23
CA ASN A 322 13.93 17.92 -7.10
C ASN A 322 12.91 18.15 -8.25
N SER A 323 13.29 17.78 -9.47
CA SER A 323 12.55 17.94 -10.75
C SER A 323 11.39 16.96 -10.97
N GLY A 324 10.94 16.26 -9.93
CA GLY A 324 9.87 15.26 -10.01
C GLY A 324 8.46 15.84 -10.18
N ILE A 325 7.45 14.97 -10.18
CA ILE A 325 6.03 15.38 -10.19
C ILE A 325 5.80 16.31 -8.97
N PRO A 326 5.28 17.53 -9.14
CA PRO A 326 5.00 18.40 -8.01
C PRO A 326 3.99 17.73 -7.07
N PRO A 327 4.07 17.98 -5.75
CA PRO A 327 3.16 17.38 -4.79
C PRO A 327 1.73 17.78 -5.13
N ILE A 328 0.82 16.82 -5.29
CA ILE A 328 -0.62 17.03 -5.47
C ILE A 328 -1.26 17.28 -4.10
N SER A 329 -0.78 16.61 -3.06
CA SER A 329 -1.16 16.88 -1.67
C SER A 329 0.07 17.20 -0.83
N VAL A 330 -0.08 18.14 0.11
CA VAL A 330 0.90 18.45 1.15
C VAL A 330 0.18 18.46 2.49
N ARG A 331 0.61 17.61 3.43
CA ARG A 331 0.01 17.52 4.78
C ARG A 331 -1.51 17.32 4.76
N GLY A 332 -2.00 16.51 3.82
CA GLY A 332 -3.42 16.21 3.67
C GLY A 332 -4.26 17.32 3.03
N ARG A 333 -3.62 18.29 2.34
CA ARG A 333 -4.31 19.38 1.63
C ARG A 333 -3.86 19.40 0.19
N THR A 334 -4.82 19.50 -0.74
CA THR A 334 -4.52 19.73 -2.16
C THR A 334 -3.63 20.97 -2.32
N THR A 335 -2.57 20.83 -3.11
CA THR A 335 -1.74 21.95 -3.57
C THR A 335 -2.35 22.66 -4.78
N ARG A 336 -3.45 22.10 -5.31
CA ARG A 336 -4.06 22.46 -6.58
C ARG A 336 -3.17 22.17 -7.78
N ALA A 337 -2.22 21.23 -7.66
CA ALA A 337 -1.43 20.74 -8.79
C ALA A 337 -2.32 20.05 -9.84
N ARG A 338 -1.90 20.11 -11.09
CA ARG A 338 -2.76 19.86 -12.24
C ARG A 338 -2.08 19.11 -13.36
N TYR A 339 -2.78 18.14 -13.94
CA TYR A 339 -2.33 17.45 -15.15
C TYR A 339 -2.73 18.22 -16.42
N ASP A 340 -1.76 18.45 -17.28
CA ASP A 340 -1.89 19.03 -18.60
C ASP A 340 -1.83 17.88 -19.62
N ALA A 341 -2.97 17.58 -20.26
CA ALA A 341 -3.11 16.45 -21.18
C ALA A 341 -2.39 16.65 -22.52
N MET A 342 -2.16 17.90 -22.94
CA MET A 342 -1.37 18.18 -24.15
C MET A 342 0.13 17.99 -23.87
N ALA A 343 0.59 18.48 -22.72
CA ALA A 343 1.99 18.35 -22.32
C ALA A 343 2.34 17.02 -21.67
N GLN A 344 1.35 16.23 -21.22
CA GLN A 344 1.50 15.02 -20.38
C GLN A 344 2.35 15.30 -19.13
N THR A 345 1.97 16.33 -18.36
CA THR A 345 2.76 16.82 -17.20
C THR A 345 1.85 17.19 -16.03
N VAL A 346 2.34 17.14 -14.79
CA VAL A 346 1.66 17.75 -13.63
C VAL A 346 2.34 19.07 -13.26
N ARG A 347 1.57 20.13 -13.01
CA ARG A 347 2.05 21.50 -12.76
C ARG A 347 1.36 22.15 -11.56
N LEU A 348 2.11 22.95 -10.80
CA LEU A 348 1.54 23.84 -9.78
C LEU A 348 1.04 25.14 -10.43
N PRO A 349 0.01 25.79 -9.87
CA PRO A 349 -0.49 27.06 -10.41
C PRO A 349 0.61 28.14 -10.49
N GLY A 350 0.88 28.66 -11.68
CA GLY A 350 1.88 29.71 -11.91
C GLY A 350 3.34 29.26 -11.86
N GLU A 351 3.62 27.96 -11.84
CA GLU A 351 4.99 27.42 -11.89
C GLU A 351 5.31 26.76 -13.25
N PRO A 352 6.57 26.83 -13.72
CA PRO A 352 6.99 26.13 -14.93
C PRO A 352 6.97 24.61 -14.75
N THR A 353 6.81 23.89 -15.86
CA THR A 353 6.85 22.42 -15.90
C THR A 353 8.20 21.89 -15.46
N ARG A 354 8.21 20.95 -14.50
CA ARG A 354 9.44 20.32 -14.02
C ARG A 354 9.59 18.85 -14.43
N PHE A 355 8.47 18.16 -14.69
CA PHE A 355 8.44 16.71 -15.00
C PHE A 355 7.45 16.40 -16.14
N ASN A 356 7.90 15.63 -17.14
CA ASN A 356 7.11 15.21 -18.29
C ASN A 356 7.08 13.68 -18.40
N PHE A 357 5.91 13.09 -18.60
CA PHE A 357 5.73 11.63 -18.71
C PHE A 357 6.21 11.02 -20.03
N ARG A 358 6.41 11.83 -21.09
CA ARG A 358 6.77 11.36 -22.44
C ARG A 358 7.98 10.43 -22.47
N HIS A 359 9.05 10.75 -21.74
CA HIS A 359 10.23 9.89 -21.69
C HIS A 359 9.93 8.55 -20.99
N ALA A 360 9.22 8.58 -19.87
CA ALA A 360 8.86 7.36 -19.14
C ALA A 360 7.91 6.47 -19.96
N LEU A 361 6.95 7.06 -20.67
CA LEU A 361 6.06 6.37 -21.61
C LEU A 361 6.84 5.76 -22.78
N ALA A 362 7.79 6.50 -23.36
CA ALA A 362 8.65 5.99 -24.42
C ALA A 362 9.50 4.80 -23.95
N ASP A 363 10.09 4.89 -22.75
CA ASP A 363 10.85 3.79 -22.14
C ASP A 363 9.96 2.57 -21.82
N HIS A 364 8.71 2.77 -21.42
CA HIS A 364 7.76 1.68 -21.21
C HIS A 364 7.40 0.98 -22.52
N ARG A 365 7.03 1.74 -23.55
CA ARG A 365 6.75 1.21 -24.90
C ARG A 365 7.96 0.43 -25.45
N LEU A 366 9.15 0.99 -25.29
CA LEU A 366 10.40 0.37 -25.69
C LEU A 366 10.63 -1.01 -25.02
N ARG A 367 10.25 -1.20 -23.75
CA ARG A 367 10.34 -2.52 -23.08
C ARG A 367 9.43 -3.57 -23.72
N ARG A 368 8.21 -3.19 -24.10
CA ARG A 368 7.28 -4.09 -24.78
C ARG A 368 7.83 -4.47 -26.16
N ILE A 369 8.27 -3.48 -26.93
CA ILE A 369 8.83 -3.65 -28.27
C ILE A 369 10.11 -4.51 -28.23
N GLN A 370 11.04 -4.26 -27.29
CA GLN A 370 12.30 -5.00 -27.19
C GLN A 370 12.08 -6.51 -26.92
N LYS A 371 11.00 -6.89 -26.21
CA LYS A 371 10.69 -8.29 -25.93
C LYS A 371 10.23 -9.07 -27.17
N SER A 372 9.54 -8.40 -28.10
CA SER A 372 8.98 -9.00 -29.31
C SER A 372 9.80 -8.69 -30.57
N ALA A 373 10.82 -7.84 -30.47
CA ALA A 373 11.62 -7.41 -31.62
C ALA A 373 12.40 -8.57 -32.25
N SER A 374 12.32 -8.63 -33.58
CA SER A 374 13.10 -9.52 -34.45
C SER A 374 14.15 -8.73 -35.24
N GLU A 375 15.10 -9.42 -35.86
CA GLU A 375 16.19 -8.78 -36.60
C GLU A 375 15.66 -7.88 -37.74
N GLY A 376 16.11 -6.62 -37.77
CA GLY A 376 15.70 -5.62 -38.75
C GLY A 376 16.67 -5.44 -39.92
N PHE A 377 17.76 -6.19 -39.98
CA PHE A 377 18.80 -6.08 -41.01
C PHE A 377 19.30 -7.45 -41.46
N ALA A 378 19.31 -7.70 -42.78
CA ALA A 378 19.90 -8.88 -43.41
C ALA A 378 20.97 -8.51 -44.45
N ALA A 379 20.62 -7.65 -45.40
CA ALA A 379 21.49 -7.24 -46.51
C ALA A 379 21.13 -5.84 -47.04
N ILE A 380 22.12 -5.11 -47.56
CA ILE A 380 21.90 -3.87 -48.30
C ILE A 380 21.34 -4.19 -49.68
N VAL A 381 20.36 -3.40 -50.11
CA VAL A 381 19.77 -3.45 -51.46
C VAL A 381 20.35 -2.32 -52.33
N SER A 382 20.42 -1.10 -51.81
CA SER A 382 21.06 0.04 -52.48
C SER A 382 21.56 1.09 -51.47
N ASN A 383 22.66 1.76 -51.80
CA ASN A 383 23.22 2.86 -51.02
C ASN A 383 23.65 3.99 -51.96
N GLU A 384 22.95 5.12 -51.93
CA GLU A 384 23.36 6.36 -52.61
C GLU A 384 24.16 7.30 -51.68
N GLY A 385 24.45 6.85 -50.46
CA GLY A 385 25.29 7.52 -49.49
C GLY A 385 26.77 7.14 -49.61
N ALA A 386 27.53 7.46 -48.57
CA ALA A 386 28.92 7.06 -48.41
C ALA A 386 29.03 5.77 -47.57
N GLU A 387 30.18 5.12 -47.64
CA GLU A 387 30.58 4.07 -46.71
C GLU A 387 31.81 4.58 -45.95
N ASP A 388 31.73 4.60 -44.62
CA ASP A 388 32.83 5.01 -43.76
C ASP A 388 32.84 4.22 -42.44
N GLU A 389 33.78 4.53 -41.56
CA GLU A 389 33.84 3.93 -40.23
C GLU A 389 33.45 4.94 -39.16
N TRP A 390 32.60 4.53 -38.22
CA TRP A 390 32.12 5.39 -37.14
C TRP A 390 31.77 4.64 -35.85
N TYR A 391 31.55 5.38 -34.77
CA TYR A 391 31.21 4.83 -33.46
C TYR A 391 29.86 4.10 -33.47
N ASN A 392 29.87 2.84 -33.02
CA ASN A 392 28.68 2.04 -32.78
C ASN A 392 28.06 2.30 -31.40
N TYR A 393 27.02 1.53 -31.08
CA TYR A 393 26.31 1.56 -29.79
C TYR A 393 27.19 1.37 -28.54
N ALA A 394 28.39 0.77 -28.67
CA ALA A 394 29.34 0.53 -27.60
C ALA A 394 30.53 1.51 -27.62
N GLY A 395 30.49 2.54 -28.48
CA GLY A 395 31.59 3.48 -28.65
C GLY A 395 32.82 2.89 -29.35
N LYS A 396 32.65 1.82 -30.16
CA LYS A 396 33.72 1.27 -31.01
C LYS A 396 33.52 1.68 -32.46
N ILE A 397 34.60 2.00 -33.15
CA ILE A 397 34.57 2.32 -34.58
C ILE A 397 34.25 1.03 -35.38
N VAL A 398 33.24 1.11 -36.25
CA VAL A 398 32.79 0.02 -37.14
C VAL A 398 32.39 0.58 -38.51
N PRO A 399 32.41 -0.25 -39.58
CA PRO A 399 31.85 0.14 -40.88
C PRO A 399 30.37 0.51 -40.77
N ASN A 400 29.95 1.54 -41.51
CA ASN A 400 28.56 1.97 -41.58
C ASN A 400 28.18 2.51 -42.98
N PHE A 401 26.89 2.48 -43.28
CA PHE A 401 26.32 3.07 -44.49
C PHE A 401 25.71 4.43 -44.15
N HIS A 402 26.28 5.49 -44.70
CA HIS A 402 26.12 6.86 -44.23
C HIS A 402 25.34 7.72 -45.25
N LEU A 403 24.18 8.25 -44.84
CA LEU A 403 23.32 9.10 -45.64
C LEU A 403 23.23 10.54 -45.08
N ARG A 404 23.78 11.50 -45.82
CA ARG A 404 23.77 12.93 -45.47
C ARG A 404 22.62 13.69 -46.13
N GLN A 405 22.22 14.79 -45.52
CA GLN A 405 21.27 15.78 -46.08
C GLN A 405 21.92 16.74 -47.09
N THR A 406 22.94 16.29 -47.82
CA THR A 406 23.63 17.09 -48.86
C THR A 406 22.90 17.02 -50.20
N LYS A 407 22.25 15.89 -50.50
CA LYS A 407 21.50 15.62 -51.72
C LYS A 407 20.04 15.27 -51.38
N LEU A 408 19.10 15.97 -52.01
CA LEU A 408 17.66 15.66 -51.91
C LEU A 408 17.38 14.30 -52.54
N ASP A 409 16.48 13.52 -51.92
CA ASP A 409 16.03 12.20 -52.38
C ASP A 409 17.12 11.10 -52.45
N ALA A 410 18.33 11.35 -51.94
CA ALA A 410 19.32 10.29 -51.78
C ALA A 410 18.76 9.18 -50.85
N ARG A 411 18.98 7.91 -51.22
CA ARG A 411 18.40 6.74 -50.53
C ARG A 411 19.44 5.76 -50.00
N LEU A 412 19.09 5.14 -48.88
CA LEU A 412 19.72 3.94 -48.34
C LEU A 412 18.64 2.90 -48.10
N VAL A 413 18.73 1.74 -48.75
CA VAL A 413 17.71 0.68 -48.73
C VAL A 413 18.34 -0.65 -48.37
N TRP A 414 17.69 -1.38 -47.46
CA TRP A 414 18.08 -2.72 -47.03
C TRP A 414 16.86 -3.63 -46.88
N GLU A 415 17.12 -4.92 -46.74
CA GLU A 415 16.09 -5.93 -46.47
C GLU A 415 16.26 -6.55 -45.08
N THR A 416 15.14 -6.94 -44.48
CA THR A 416 15.09 -7.71 -43.24
C THR A 416 15.23 -9.22 -43.53
N PRO A 417 15.54 -10.05 -42.53
CA PRO A 417 15.22 -11.47 -42.60
C PRO A 417 13.71 -11.71 -42.79
N PRO A 418 13.29 -12.91 -43.25
CA PRO A 418 11.88 -13.27 -43.32
C PRO A 418 11.17 -13.08 -41.97
N VAL A 419 10.13 -12.25 -41.95
CA VAL A 419 9.42 -11.90 -40.72
C VAL A 419 8.38 -12.96 -40.39
N ARG A 420 8.31 -13.40 -39.13
CA ARG A 420 7.27 -14.32 -38.64
C ARG A 420 6.29 -13.58 -37.73
N ARG A 421 5.02 -13.99 -37.75
CA ARG A 421 3.98 -13.52 -36.81
C ARG A 421 3.21 -14.67 -36.19
N SER A 422 2.82 -14.49 -34.93
CA SER A 422 1.93 -15.36 -34.16
C SER A 422 0.46 -15.12 -34.49
N ASP A 423 0.07 -13.85 -34.59
CA ASP A 423 -1.30 -13.39 -34.85
C ASP A 423 -1.31 -12.36 -35.99
N ALA A 424 -2.43 -12.26 -36.72
CA ALA A 424 -2.61 -11.31 -37.81
C ALA A 424 -2.78 -9.86 -37.32
N ASP A 425 -3.34 -9.68 -36.12
CA ASP A 425 -3.66 -8.37 -35.56
C ASP A 425 -2.53 -7.78 -34.70
N GLU A 426 -1.50 -8.57 -34.36
CA GLU A 426 -0.35 -8.09 -33.61
C GLU A 426 0.67 -7.32 -34.49
N PRO A 427 1.18 -6.16 -34.01
CA PRO A 427 2.22 -5.44 -34.72
C PRO A 427 3.54 -6.23 -34.73
N VAL A 428 4.24 -6.17 -35.86
CA VAL A 428 5.59 -6.70 -36.03
C VAL A 428 6.59 -5.69 -35.52
N HIS A 429 7.53 -6.14 -34.70
CA HIS A 429 8.64 -5.33 -34.22
C HIS A 429 9.97 -5.79 -34.81
N LEU A 430 10.74 -4.85 -35.36
CA LEU A 430 12.06 -5.05 -35.96
C LEU A 430 13.08 -4.17 -35.24
N VAL A 431 14.29 -4.67 -35.03
CA VAL A 431 15.38 -3.90 -34.43
C VAL A 431 16.62 -3.87 -35.33
N PHE A 432 17.18 -2.68 -35.54
CA PHE A 432 18.43 -2.48 -36.27
C PHE A 432 19.32 -1.44 -35.56
N LEU A 433 20.62 -1.46 -35.87
CA LEU A 433 21.58 -0.52 -35.29
C LEU A 433 21.88 0.61 -36.26
N GLY A 434 22.06 1.81 -35.71
CA GLY A 434 22.44 2.96 -36.50
C GLY A 434 22.93 4.13 -35.65
N ALA A 435 23.18 5.23 -36.33
CA ALA A 435 23.55 6.50 -35.72
C ALA A 435 22.92 7.66 -36.48
N ILE A 436 22.75 8.78 -35.78
CA ILE A 436 22.25 10.05 -36.32
C ILE A 436 23.05 11.18 -35.70
N GLY A 437 23.32 12.25 -36.44
CA GLY A 437 24.20 13.27 -35.89
C GLY A 437 24.42 14.53 -36.72
N PHE A 438 25.43 15.28 -36.28
CA PHE A 438 25.80 16.62 -36.70
C PHE A 438 24.71 17.67 -36.43
N ARG A 439 24.19 17.65 -35.21
CA ARG A 439 23.07 18.47 -34.76
C ARG A 439 23.28 19.98 -34.95
N SER A 440 24.52 20.46 -34.87
CA SER A 440 24.88 21.88 -35.11
C SER A 440 24.63 22.36 -36.54
N GLN A 441 24.47 21.44 -37.50
CA GLN A 441 24.16 21.79 -38.89
C GLN A 441 22.71 22.24 -39.07
N PRO A 442 22.43 23.08 -40.09
CA PRO A 442 21.08 23.58 -40.36
C PRO A 442 20.04 22.47 -40.40
N ALA A 443 18.92 22.68 -39.71
CA ALA A 443 17.78 21.78 -39.78
C ALA A 443 17.15 21.83 -41.19
N THR A 444 16.77 20.67 -41.71
CA THR A 444 16.08 20.54 -42.99
C THR A 444 14.72 19.87 -42.78
N LYS A 445 14.11 19.28 -43.81
CA LYS A 445 12.89 18.47 -43.68
C LYS A 445 13.16 17.06 -43.10
N GLY A 446 14.41 16.75 -42.74
CA GLY A 446 14.77 15.50 -42.08
C GLY A 446 14.96 14.34 -43.05
N TYR A 447 14.58 13.16 -42.57
CA TYR A 447 14.59 11.89 -43.29
C TYR A 447 13.19 11.32 -43.40
N GLY A 448 12.97 10.57 -44.48
CA GLY A 448 11.79 9.77 -44.65
C GLY A 448 12.10 8.29 -44.45
N LEU A 449 11.30 7.60 -43.63
CA LEU A 449 11.26 6.14 -43.56
C LEU A 449 10.28 5.57 -44.59
N GLU A 450 10.79 4.74 -45.50
CA GLU A 450 10.04 4.04 -46.54
C GLU A 450 9.93 2.54 -46.20
N ILE A 451 8.75 1.96 -46.40
CA ILE A 451 8.51 0.51 -46.33
C ILE A 451 8.03 0.06 -47.70
N ASP A 452 8.77 -0.87 -48.31
CA ASP A 452 8.56 -1.34 -49.69
C ASP A 452 8.42 -0.18 -50.70
N GLY A 453 9.25 0.85 -50.52
CA GLY A 453 9.32 2.05 -51.37
C GLY A 453 8.23 3.10 -51.12
N LYS A 454 7.30 2.86 -50.18
CA LYS A 454 6.27 3.83 -49.81
C LYS A 454 6.68 4.60 -48.55
N MET A 455 6.69 5.93 -48.65
CA MET A 455 6.89 6.85 -47.53
C MET A 455 5.86 6.63 -46.42
N ARG A 456 6.30 6.32 -45.19
CA ARG A 456 5.44 6.07 -44.02
C ARG A 456 5.49 7.15 -42.95
N LEU A 457 6.69 7.54 -42.53
CA LEU A 457 6.86 8.57 -41.49
C LEU A 457 8.12 9.40 -41.74
N ARG A 458 8.15 10.60 -41.15
CA ARG A 458 9.31 11.49 -41.17
C ARG A 458 9.98 11.51 -39.80
N PHE A 459 11.31 11.58 -39.79
CA PHE A 459 12.11 11.70 -38.57
C PHE A 459 13.34 12.58 -38.82
N ASP A 460 14.04 13.00 -37.77
CA ASP A 460 15.28 13.78 -37.90
C ASP A 460 16.25 13.46 -36.74
N VAL A 461 17.42 14.10 -36.75
CA VAL A 461 18.49 13.88 -35.78
C VAL A 461 18.05 14.22 -34.35
N THR A 462 18.42 13.37 -33.40
CA THR A 462 18.12 13.52 -31.96
C THR A 462 19.18 12.79 -31.15
N ASP A 463 19.45 13.27 -29.94
CA ASP A 463 20.29 12.59 -28.95
C ASP A 463 19.48 12.05 -27.77
N GLN A 464 18.14 12.08 -27.84
CA GLN A 464 17.24 11.57 -26.80
C GLN A 464 16.47 10.35 -27.29
N VAL A 465 15.91 9.57 -26.34
CA VAL A 465 14.94 8.52 -26.68
C VAL A 465 13.74 9.19 -27.36
N THR A 466 13.51 8.89 -28.63
CA THR A 466 12.52 9.59 -29.45
C THR A 466 11.71 8.58 -30.25
N SER A 467 10.40 8.81 -30.34
CA SER A 467 9.49 8.00 -31.15
C SER A 467 8.82 8.89 -32.20
N TRP A 468 8.76 8.40 -33.44
CA TRP A 468 8.01 8.98 -34.55
C TRP A 468 6.94 7.98 -35.00
N GLN A 469 5.81 8.46 -35.50
CA GLN A 469 4.68 7.63 -35.92
C GLN A 469 4.05 8.20 -37.19
N SER A 470 3.48 7.34 -38.04
CA SER A 470 2.67 7.74 -39.19
C SER A 470 1.30 8.31 -38.75
N ASP A 471 0.68 9.12 -39.59
CA ASP A 471 -0.59 9.80 -39.27
C ASP A 471 -1.75 8.82 -39.01
N ASN A 472 -1.71 7.64 -39.64
CA ASN A 472 -2.69 6.56 -39.46
C ASN A 472 -2.27 5.53 -38.39
N GLY A 473 -1.11 5.70 -37.76
CA GLY A 473 -0.61 4.83 -36.70
C GLY A 473 -0.02 3.49 -37.14
N ASP A 474 -0.01 3.19 -38.44
CA ASP A 474 0.39 1.89 -39.01
C ASP A 474 1.91 1.59 -38.89
N THR A 475 2.72 2.62 -38.68
CA THR A 475 4.18 2.56 -38.68
C THR A 475 4.72 3.45 -37.57
N SER A 476 5.64 2.93 -36.75
CA SER A 476 6.39 3.75 -35.80
C SER A 476 7.87 3.42 -35.81
N LEU A 477 8.69 4.44 -35.55
CA LEU A 477 10.14 4.32 -35.40
C LEU A 477 10.54 4.90 -34.05
N LEU A 478 11.19 4.09 -33.21
CA LEU A 478 11.73 4.52 -31.93
C LEU A 478 13.24 4.41 -31.94
N PHE A 479 13.94 5.51 -31.65
CA PHE A 479 15.40 5.53 -31.49
C PHE A 479 15.78 5.59 -30.02
N ARG A 480 16.63 4.65 -29.59
CA ARG A 480 17.22 4.60 -28.25
C ARG A 480 18.74 4.80 -28.34
N PRO A 481 19.25 6.00 -28.04
CA PRO A 481 20.69 6.23 -28.01
C PRO A 481 21.33 5.49 -26.82
N THR A 482 22.47 4.87 -27.07
CA THR A 482 23.29 4.14 -26.07
C THR A 482 24.70 4.70 -25.97
N TRP A 483 25.12 5.41 -27.01
CA TRP A 483 26.32 6.24 -27.05
C TRP A 483 25.94 7.62 -27.61
N LYS A 484 26.56 8.68 -27.08
CA LYS A 484 26.30 10.07 -27.49
C LYS A 484 27.60 10.88 -27.46
N SER A 485 27.71 11.86 -28.35
CA SER A 485 28.66 12.98 -28.30
C SER A 485 27.88 14.30 -28.15
N GLY A 486 28.56 15.45 -28.20
CA GLY A 486 27.87 16.74 -28.27
C GLY A 486 27.05 16.94 -29.56
N GLU A 487 27.39 16.21 -30.63
CA GLU A 487 26.85 16.39 -31.98
C GLU A 487 26.05 15.18 -32.49
N ASP A 488 26.37 13.97 -32.01
CA ASP A 488 25.96 12.71 -32.61
C ASP A 488 25.44 11.72 -31.56
N ALA A 489 24.64 10.75 -32.00
CA ALA A 489 24.16 9.67 -31.17
C ALA A 489 24.11 8.35 -31.95
N ALA A 490 24.49 7.26 -31.27
CA ALA A 490 24.44 5.90 -31.82
C ALA A 490 23.65 4.97 -30.90
N GLY A 491 22.89 4.05 -31.49
CA GLY A 491 22.05 3.15 -30.71
C GLY A 491 21.12 2.27 -31.53
N PHE A 492 20.00 1.91 -30.91
CA PHE A 492 19.04 0.95 -31.42
C PHE A 492 17.84 1.68 -32.02
N PHE A 493 17.47 1.32 -33.23
CA PHE A 493 16.24 1.71 -33.87
C PHE A 493 15.26 0.54 -33.81
N TYR A 494 14.05 0.83 -33.36
CA TYR A 494 12.95 -0.10 -33.26
C TYR A 494 11.86 0.34 -34.23
N LEU A 495 11.63 -0.47 -35.26
CA LEU A 495 10.60 -0.25 -36.26
C LEU A 495 9.41 -1.14 -35.95
N SER A 496 8.25 -0.55 -35.71
CA SER A 496 7.00 -1.30 -35.54
C SER A 496 6.09 -1.10 -36.75
N LEU A 497 5.56 -2.19 -37.28
CA LEU A 497 4.69 -2.24 -38.45
C LEU A 497 3.40 -2.94 -38.07
N SER A 498 2.25 -2.40 -38.47
CA SER A 498 0.97 -3.10 -38.36
C SER A 498 0.95 -4.39 -39.16
N GLY A 499 0.08 -5.32 -38.76
CA GLY A 499 -0.03 -6.64 -39.37
C GLY A 499 -0.28 -6.60 -40.88
N ASP A 500 -1.11 -5.70 -41.37
CA ASP A 500 -1.42 -5.55 -42.79
C ASP A 500 -0.22 -5.14 -43.67
N LEU A 501 0.82 -4.53 -43.08
CA LEU A 501 2.01 -4.10 -43.81
C LEU A 501 3.06 -5.18 -44.01
N VAL A 502 2.91 -6.36 -43.38
CA VAL A 502 3.90 -7.42 -43.45
C VAL A 502 3.25 -8.74 -43.85
N THR A 503 3.87 -9.46 -44.78
CA THR A 503 3.47 -10.83 -45.13
C THR A 503 4.34 -11.82 -44.37
N SER A 504 3.74 -12.69 -43.54
CA SER A 504 4.46 -13.72 -42.79
C SER A 504 5.31 -14.59 -43.73
N GLY A 505 6.57 -14.80 -43.37
CA GLY A 505 7.55 -15.56 -44.15
C GLY A 505 8.23 -14.77 -45.29
N LYS A 506 7.92 -13.49 -45.50
CA LYS A 506 8.60 -12.62 -46.46
C LYS A 506 9.48 -11.58 -45.77
N SER A 507 10.54 -11.17 -46.45
CA SER A 507 11.36 -10.02 -46.06
C SER A 507 10.64 -8.71 -46.35
N VAL A 508 10.95 -7.68 -45.57
CA VAL A 508 10.46 -6.31 -45.75
C VAL A 508 11.61 -5.45 -46.26
N ARG A 509 11.37 -4.57 -47.24
CA ARG A 509 12.38 -3.58 -47.64
C ARG A 509 12.20 -2.31 -46.84
N VAL A 510 13.25 -1.92 -46.13
CA VAL A 510 13.29 -0.69 -45.35
C VAL A 510 14.20 0.31 -46.05
N GLY A 511 13.69 1.51 -46.28
CA GLY A 511 14.40 2.59 -46.95
C GLY A 511 14.46 3.85 -46.10
N ILE A 512 15.59 4.55 -46.14
CA ILE A 512 15.75 5.89 -45.58
C ILE A 512 16.06 6.84 -46.73
N ARG A 513 15.26 7.91 -46.85
CA ARG A 513 15.37 8.92 -47.89
C ARG A 513 15.70 10.28 -47.28
N SER A 514 16.70 10.97 -47.82
CA SER A 514 16.98 12.37 -47.46
C SER A 514 15.87 13.30 -47.98
N LEU A 515 15.25 14.08 -47.10
CA LEU A 515 14.24 15.09 -47.47
C LEU A 515 14.82 16.51 -47.52
N GLY A 516 16.13 16.65 -47.29
CA GLY A 516 16.85 17.91 -47.24
C GLY A 516 18.03 17.97 -48.21
N SER A 517 18.49 19.19 -48.49
CA SER A 517 19.73 19.48 -49.19
C SER A 517 20.49 20.59 -48.46
N GLY A 518 21.81 20.66 -48.64
CA GLY A 518 22.65 21.71 -48.06
C GLY A 518 22.95 21.60 -46.55
N SER A 519 22.69 20.45 -45.91
CA SER A 519 23.03 20.21 -44.51
C SER A 519 23.93 18.98 -44.36
N GLN A 520 24.90 19.05 -43.43
CA GLN A 520 25.76 17.89 -43.13
C GLN A 520 25.15 16.95 -42.07
N ARG A 521 23.91 17.18 -41.63
CA ARG A 521 23.15 16.21 -40.81
C ARG A 521 23.13 14.86 -41.49
N TRP A 522 23.20 13.82 -40.68
CA TRP A 522 23.38 12.47 -41.18
C TRP A 522 22.62 11.40 -40.41
N PHE A 523 22.31 10.32 -41.14
CA PHE A 523 21.86 9.02 -40.64
C PHE A 523 22.84 7.96 -41.10
N ALA A 524 23.12 6.97 -40.27
CA ALA A 524 23.87 5.80 -40.66
C ALA A 524 23.21 4.50 -40.21
N LEU A 525 23.31 3.48 -41.05
CA LEU A 525 22.96 2.09 -40.73
C LEU A 525 24.23 1.31 -40.40
N HIS A 526 24.24 0.63 -39.25
CA HIS A 526 25.33 -0.28 -38.88
C HIS A 526 24.97 -1.71 -39.32
N PRO A 527 25.74 -2.34 -40.23
CA PRO A 527 25.45 -3.67 -40.75
C PRO A 527 25.82 -4.79 -39.79
N VAL A 528 25.19 -4.77 -38.63
CA VAL A 528 25.41 -5.75 -37.57
C VAL A 528 24.28 -6.78 -37.64
N LYS A 529 24.66 -8.05 -37.66
CA LYS A 529 23.74 -9.18 -37.45
C LYS A 529 23.68 -9.53 -35.97
N ASP A 530 22.63 -10.24 -35.58
CA ASP A 530 22.36 -10.65 -34.18
C ASP A 530 22.14 -9.43 -33.27
N VAL A 531 21.42 -8.41 -33.75
CA VAL A 531 21.11 -7.21 -32.97
C VAL A 531 20.21 -7.55 -31.79
N VAL A 532 19.30 -8.52 -31.94
CA VAL A 532 18.34 -8.93 -30.91
C VAL A 532 19.04 -9.38 -29.63
N VAL A 533 20.13 -10.15 -29.75
CA VAL A 533 20.92 -10.61 -28.59
C VAL A 533 21.87 -9.55 -28.03
N ARG A 534 22.17 -8.50 -28.81
CA ARG A 534 23.04 -7.37 -28.41
C ARG A 534 22.27 -6.25 -27.71
N GLN A 535 20.93 -6.34 -27.66
CA GLN A 535 20.11 -5.34 -27.00
C GLN A 535 20.49 -5.23 -25.51
N PRO A 536 20.79 -4.03 -25.00
CA PRO A 536 21.07 -3.85 -23.59
C PRO A 536 19.82 -4.22 -22.79
N ALA A 537 20.00 -4.96 -21.70
CA ALA A 537 18.91 -5.21 -20.75
C ALA A 537 18.33 -3.86 -20.34
N LEU A 538 17.06 -3.61 -20.70
CA LEU A 538 16.31 -2.51 -20.10
C LEU A 538 16.20 -2.86 -18.62
N GLY A 539 16.64 -1.97 -17.74
CA GLY A 539 16.46 -2.16 -16.30
C GLY A 539 14.97 -2.36 -16.01
N THR A 540 14.55 -3.62 -15.90
CA THR A 540 13.16 -4.01 -15.70
C THR A 540 12.82 -3.87 -14.23
N ASP A 541 11.97 -2.89 -13.90
CA ASP A 541 11.12 -2.92 -12.70
C ASP A 541 9.99 -3.96 -12.86
N VAL A 542 10.30 -5.10 -13.49
CA VAL A 542 9.49 -6.32 -13.41
C VAL A 542 10.26 -7.22 -12.47
N VAL A 543 9.80 -7.26 -11.23
CA VAL A 543 10.27 -8.22 -10.23
C VAL A 543 9.75 -9.60 -10.65
N THR A 544 10.53 -10.31 -11.47
CA THR A 544 10.53 -11.77 -11.48
C THR A 544 11.85 -12.22 -10.84
N THR A 545 11.69 -12.67 -9.60
CA THR A 545 12.54 -13.63 -8.87
C THR A 545 14.06 -13.55 -9.06
N ALA A 546 14.70 -13.07 -7.97
CA ALA A 546 16.10 -13.25 -7.61
C ALA A 546 17.15 -12.37 -8.32
N GLN A 547 16.96 -11.05 -8.28
CA GLN A 547 18.12 -10.20 -8.00
C GLN A 547 18.45 -10.32 -6.51
N ARG A 548 19.70 -10.69 -6.18
CA ARG A 548 20.20 -10.57 -4.81
C ARG A 548 20.14 -9.10 -4.44
N GLU A 549 19.10 -8.70 -3.71
CA GLU A 549 19.06 -7.38 -3.06
C GLU A 549 20.32 -7.25 -2.21
N GLU A 550 21.11 -6.20 -2.44
CA GLU A 550 22.26 -5.93 -1.59
C GLU A 550 21.80 -5.73 -0.14
N PRO A 551 22.58 -6.22 0.86
CA PRO A 551 22.20 -6.11 2.27
C PRO A 551 21.96 -4.65 2.65
N THR A 552 20.73 -4.31 3.05
CA THR A 552 20.41 -2.96 3.48
C THR A 552 21.19 -2.61 4.74
N VAL A 553 21.74 -1.40 4.79
CA VAL A 553 22.35 -0.85 6.01
C VAL A 553 21.26 -0.23 6.85
N TYR A 554 21.09 -0.73 8.08
CA TYR A 554 20.15 -0.21 9.06
C TYR A 554 20.90 0.58 10.14
N GLN A 555 20.28 1.61 10.68
CA GLN A 555 20.73 2.22 11.94
C GLN A 555 20.17 1.40 13.09
N VAL A 556 21.06 0.83 13.91
CA VAL A 556 20.68 -0.11 14.97
C VAL A 556 21.20 0.33 16.33
N GLY A 557 20.28 0.54 17.26
CA GLY A 557 20.52 0.80 18.66
C GLY A 557 20.24 -0.43 19.52
N VAL A 558 21.13 -0.76 20.44
CA VAL A 558 20.94 -1.91 21.35
C VAL A 558 21.29 -1.50 22.78
N ALA A 559 20.47 -1.92 23.74
CA ALA A 559 20.67 -1.62 25.15
C ALA A 559 20.09 -2.71 26.06
N ALA A 560 20.57 -2.77 27.30
CA ALA A 560 20.07 -3.65 28.34
C ALA A 560 20.03 -2.92 29.68
N VAL A 561 18.99 -3.14 30.47
CA VAL A 561 18.82 -2.62 31.83
C VAL A 561 18.38 -3.75 32.75
N ASP A 562 18.97 -3.81 33.94
CA ASP A 562 18.61 -4.74 35.00
C ASP A 562 17.27 -4.34 35.63
N VAL A 563 16.26 -5.20 35.48
CA VAL A 563 14.91 -4.97 36.02
C VAL A 563 14.64 -5.79 37.27
N THR A 564 15.64 -6.44 37.85
CA THR A 564 15.49 -7.20 39.09
C THR A 564 15.11 -6.26 40.25
N PRO A 565 14.07 -6.58 41.05
CA PRO A 565 13.81 -5.87 42.29
C PRO A 565 14.85 -6.23 43.35
N ASP A 566 15.19 -5.27 44.21
CA ASP A 566 16.09 -5.44 45.37
C ASP A 566 15.34 -5.75 46.67
N TYR A 567 14.03 -5.98 46.59
CA TYR A 567 13.15 -6.35 47.69
C TYR A 567 12.31 -7.61 47.36
N PRO A 568 11.79 -8.33 48.38
CA PRO A 568 10.87 -9.44 48.17
C PRO A 568 9.60 -8.99 47.43
N ILE A 569 9.13 -9.82 46.50
CA ILE A 569 7.91 -9.52 45.74
C ILE A 569 7.20 -10.81 45.32
N ARG A 570 5.88 -10.75 45.17
CA ARG A 570 5.11 -11.87 44.61
C ARG A 570 5.54 -12.20 43.18
N LEU A 571 5.76 -13.49 42.92
CA LEU A 571 6.07 -14.01 41.59
C LEU A 571 4.83 -14.54 40.89
N ARG A 572 4.69 -14.25 39.59
CA ARG A 572 3.54 -14.69 38.79
C ARG A 572 3.79 -16.06 38.16
N GLY A 573 2.80 -16.95 38.22
CA GLY A 573 2.76 -18.17 37.40
C GLY A 573 2.12 -19.38 38.07
N TYR A 574 2.46 -19.63 39.35
CA TYR A 574 1.94 -20.77 40.11
C TYR A 574 1.10 -20.28 41.28
N SER A 575 -0.19 -20.66 41.30
CA SER A 575 -1.16 -20.24 42.33
C SER A 575 -0.79 -20.70 43.74
N GLY A 576 -0.01 -21.79 43.88
CA GLY A 576 0.50 -22.27 45.16
C GLY A 576 1.58 -21.38 45.80
N ARG A 577 2.12 -20.38 45.10
CA ARG A 577 3.09 -19.43 45.68
C ARG A 577 2.39 -18.33 46.47
N VAL A 578 2.08 -18.65 47.73
CA VAL A 578 1.31 -17.78 48.63
C VAL A 578 2.17 -16.83 49.49
N THR A 579 3.47 -16.71 49.23
CA THR A 579 4.39 -15.75 49.88
C THR A 579 5.22 -14.97 48.84
N GLU A 580 5.88 -13.89 49.26
CA GLU A 580 6.84 -13.16 48.41
C GLU A 580 8.11 -13.97 48.14
N SER A 581 8.88 -13.55 47.12
CA SER A 581 10.11 -14.19 46.71
C SER A 581 11.12 -14.29 47.86
N THR A 582 11.83 -15.41 47.90
CA THR A 582 12.81 -15.75 48.96
C THR A 582 14.25 -15.46 48.55
N GLY A 583 14.47 -14.90 47.36
CA GLY A 583 15.78 -14.55 46.84
C GLY A 583 15.83 -14.44 45.31
N VAL A 584 17.03 -14.22 44.78
CA VAL A 584 17.33 -14.09 43.35
C VAL A 584 18.33 -15.17 42.94
N VAL A 585 17.96 -16.02 41.98
CA VAL A 585 18.86 -17.00 41.36
C VAL A 585 19.57 -16.38 40.15
N GLN A 586 18.84 -15.59 39.37
CA GLN A 586 19.33 -14.95 38.16
C GLN A 586 18.66 -13.59 37.99
N LYS A 587 19.43 -12.61 37.52
CA LYS A 587 18.92 -11.26 37.20
C LYS A 587 17.91 -11.29 36.06
N LEU A 588 16.93 -10.40 36.13
CA LEU A 588 15.96 -10.15 35.08
C LEU A 588 16.38 -8.94 34.26
N TRP A 589 16.18 -9.00 32.95
CA TRP A 589 16.56 -7.94 32.03
C TRP A 589 15.38 -7.40 31.22
N ALA A 590 15.40 -6.09 30.97
CA ALA A 590 14.78 -5.52 29.79
C ALA A 590 15.88 -5.21 28.78
N LYS A 591 15.68 -5.62 27.52
CA LYS A 591 16.66 -5.40 26.44
C LYS A 591 15.96 -4.81 25.24
N ALA A 592 16.55 -3.75 24.69
CA ALA A 592 15.99 -3.00 23.57
C ALA A 592 16.81 -3.23 22.29
N LEU A 593 16.09 -3.37 21.18
CA LEU A 593 16.61 -3.38 19.81
C LEU A 593 15.83 -2.33 19.01
N MET A 594 16.46 -1.18 18.77
CA MET A 594 15.96 -0.15 17.88
C MET A 594 16.51 -0.39 16.48
N ILE A 595 15.64 -0.46 15.49
CA ILE A 595 16.01 -0.61 14.07
C ILE A 595 15.38 0.50 13.26
N GLN A 596 16.20 1.17 12.47
CA GLN A 596 15.75 2.17 11.51
C GLN A 596 16.35 1.84 10.15
N SER A 597 15.49 1.54 9.18
CA SER A 597 15.92 1.46 7.78
C SER A 597 16.07 2.86 7.18
N PRO A 598 16.81 3.01 6.08
CA PRO A 598 16.87 4.26 5.34
C PRO A 598 15.45 4.82 5.07
N GLN A 599 15.29 6.13 5.27
CA GLN A 599 14.06 6.91 4.99
C GLN A 599 12.77 6.44 5.71
N ARG A 600 12.86 5.56 6.71
CA ARG A 600 11.72 5.15 7.55
C ARG A 600 11.90 5.56 9.01
N PRO A 601 10.79 5.76 9.75
CA PRO A 601 10.88 5.95 11.20
C PRO A 601 11.49 4.71 11.89
N PRO A 602 12.14 4.88 13.05
CA PRO A 602 12.63 3.77 13.85
C PRO A 602 11.48 2.89 14.36
N ALA A 603 11.74 1.60 14.51
CA ALA A 603 10.93 0.67 15.28
C ALA A 603 11.74 0.15 16.47
N LEU A 604 11.06 -0.14 17.57
CA LEU A 604 11.67 -0.57 18.83
C LEU A 604 11.06 -1.89 19.29
N LEU A 605 11.91 -2.90 19.45
CA LEU A 605 11.58 -4.14 20.14
C LEU A 605 12.19 -4.10 21.54
N ILE A 606 11.40 -4.38 22.57
CA ILE A 606 11.89 -4.63 23.93
C ILE A 606 11.54 -6.06 24.31
N THR A 607 12.53 -6.88 24.65
CA THR A 607 12.31 -8.17 25.31
C THR A 607 12.40 -7.99 26.81
N LEU A 608 11.42 -8.52 27.55
CA LEU A 608 11.31 -8.39 28.99
C LEU A 608 11.34 -9.77 29.65
N ASP A 609 12.27 -9.96 30.60
CA ASP A 609 12.26 -11.10 31.50
C ASP A 609 11.15 -10.95 32.54
N ASN A 610 9.93 -11.28 32.14
CA ASN A 610 8.78 -11.32 33.01
C ASN A 610 7.75 -12.34 32.53
N CYS A 611 6.75 -12.63 33.37
CA CYS A 611 5.69 -13.56 33.00
C CYS A 611 4.79 -12.98 31.90
N LEU A 612 4.36 -11.71 31.98
CA LEU A 612 3.47 -11.08 31.02
C LEU A 612 3.77 -9.60 30.81
N VAL A 613 3.15 -9.02 29.78
CA VAL A 613 3.10 -7.57 29.51
C VAL A 613 1.64 -7.10 29.58
N PRO A 614 1.26 -6.21 30.53
CA PRO A 614 -0.07 -5.60 30.55
C PRO A 614 -0.21 -4.48 29.50
N ALA A 615 -1.37 -4.40 28.84
CA ALA A 615 -1.73 -3.29 27.95
C ALA A 615 -1.48 -1.91 28.58
N ALA A 616 -1.91 -1.70 29.84
CA ALA A 616 -1.75 -0.42 30.53
C ALA A 616 -0.28 -0.03 30.71
N LEU A 617 0.60 -0.99 31.01
CA LEU A 617 2.05 -0.77 31.09
C LEU A 617 2.61 -0.41 29.71
N ARG A 618 2.26 -1.18 28.68
CA ARG A 618 2.71 -0.92 27.30
C ARG A 618 2.26 0.45 26.81
N GLU A 619 1.03 0.85 27.08
CA GLU A 619 0.49 2.17 26.73
C GLU A 619 1.23 3.32 27.43
N GLN A 620 1.56 3.17 28.72
CA GLN A 620 2.32 4.17 29.44
C GLN A 620 3.73 4.33 28.87
N VAL A 621 4.41 3.22 28.59
CA VAL A 621 5.73 3.23 27.92
C VAL A 621 5.62 3.86 26.53
N ALA A 622 4.64 3.47 25.72
CA ALA A 622 4.41 4.06 24.39
C ALA A 622 4.19 5.57 24.44
N LYS A 623 3.35 6.06 25.38
CA LYS A 623 3.10 7.50 25.59
C LYS A 623 4.37 8.25 25.99
N ARG A 624 5.18 7.68 26.89
CA ARG A 624 6.46 8.27 27.32
C ARG A 624 7.47 8.33 26.17
N LEU A 625 7.65 7.24 25.44
CA LEU A 625 8.58 7.19 24.29
C LEU A 625 8.14 8.09 23.14
N HIS A 626 6.83 8.21 22.88
CA HIS A 626 6.33 9.16 21.90
C HIS A 626 6.72 10.60 22.26
N ARG A 627 6.56 10.99 23.53
CA ARG A 627 6.94 12.33 24.02
C ARG A 627 8.45 12.57 23.99
N ARG A 628 9.26 11.57 24.33
CA ARG A 628 10.72 11.74 24.49
C ARG A 628 11.50 11.62 23.20
N VAL A 629 11.13 10.70 22.31
CA VAL A 629 11.89 10.37 21.09
C VAL A 629 11.02 10.31 19.82
N GLY A 630 9.75 10.70 19.91
CA GLY A 630 8.85 10.73 18.74
C GLY A 630 8.45 9.35 18.22
N LEU A 631 8.73 8.26 18.95
CA LEU A 631 8.37 6.91 18.53
C LEU A 631 6.84 6.78 18.47
N LEU A 632 6.31 6.39 17.30
CA LEU A 632 4.88 6.14 17.15
C LEU A 632 4.50 4.88 17.96
N PRO A 633 3.35 4.87 18.67
CA PRO A 633 2.92 3.73 19.46
C PRO A 633 2.93 2.41 18.67
N ASP A 634 2.52 2.44 17.41
CA ASP A 634 2.45 1.25 16.53
C ASP A 634 3.82 0.67 16.17
N ARG A 635 4.92 1.40 16.43
CA ARG A 635 6.30 0.96 16.19
C ARG A 635 7.02 0.50 17.46
N LEU A 636 6.31 0.37 18.57
CA LEU A 636 6.78 -0.27 19.80
C LEU A 636 6.24 -1.70 19.88
N SER A 637 7.15 -2.66 20.01
CA SER A 637 6.88 -4.06 20.33
C SER A 637 7.50 -4.39 21.68
N ILE A 638 6.71 -4.87 22.65
CA ILE A 638 7.25 -5.39 23.92
C ILE A 638 6.89 -6.87 24.02
N THR A 639 7.87 -7.76 24.12
CA THR A 639 7.65 -9.20 24.26
C THR A 639 8.13 -9.70 25.62
N ALA A 640 7.53 -10.77 26.11
CA ALA A 640 7.95 -11.43 27.35
C ALA A 640 8.66 -12.76 27.08
N THR A 641 9.62 -13.12 27.94
CA THR A 641 10.12 -14.50 28.02
C THR A 641 9.15 -15.45 28.69
N HIS A 642 8.05 -14.92 29.25
CA HIS A 642 7.07 -15.68 29.99
C HIS A 642 7.67 -16.51 31.13
N THR A 643 8.71 -16.00 31.80
CA THR A 643 9.26 -16.65 33.00
C THR A 643 8.23 -16.64 34.11
N HIS A 644 7.94 -17.82 34.66
CA HIS A 644 7.11 -17.95 35.86
C HIS A 644 7.88 -17.56 37.13
N SER A 645 9.15 -17.20 37.04
CA SER A 645 9.96 -16.71 38.16
C SER A 645 10.18 -15.19 38.13
N GLY A 646 9.30 -14.45 37.43
CA GLY A 646 9.27 -12.98 37.39
C GLY A 646 8.20 -12.36 38.31
N PRO A 647 8.34 -11.08 38.72
CA PRO A 647 7.38 -10.40 39.59
C PRO A 647 5.98 -10.22 38.97
N ILE A 648 4.95 -10.17 39.81
CA ILE A 648 3.62 -9.71 39.40
C ILE A 648 3.68 -8.23 39.03
N LEU A 649 2.89 -7.86 38.02
CA LEU A 649 2.65 -6.46 37.63
C LEU A 649 1.25 -6.00 38.04
N ALA A 650 1.12 -4.72 38.36
CA ALA A 650 -0.14 -4.11 38.77
C ALA A 650 -1.21 -4.25 37.69
N GLY A 651 -2.47 -4.43 38.12
CA GLY A 651 -3.61 -4.64 37.23
C GLY A 651 -3.75 -6.07 36.67
N MET A 652 -2.94 -7.03 37.14
CA MET A 652 -3.02 -8.45 36.77
C MET A 652 -3.25 -9.37 37.97
N SER A 653 -3.60 -10.63 37.68
CA SER A 653 -3.59 -11.75 38.64
C SER A 653 -4.52 -11.60 39.86
N LYS A 654 -5.59 -10.80 39.74
CA LYS A 654 -6.56 -10.55 40.83
C LYS A 654 -7.12 -11.84 41.43
N THR A 655 -7.36 -12.84 40.59
CA THR A 655 -7.98 -14.12 40.99
C THR A 655 -6.99 -15.29 41.06
N LEU A 656 -5.71 -15.08 40.73
CA LEU A 656 -4.70 -16.14 40.59
C LEU A 656 -4.46 -16.93 41.89
N TYR A 657 -4.42 -16.25 43.04
CA TYR A 657 -4.09 -16.86 44.34
C TYR A 657 -5.32 -17.32 45.11
N CYS A 658 -6.52 -17.15 44.56
CA CYS A 658 -7.80 -17.55 45.18
C CYS A 658 -8.14 -16.85 46.51
N HIS A 659 -7.36 -15.84 46.90
CA HIS A 659 -7.62 -14.94 48.03
C HIS A 659 -7.07 -13.54 47.72
N PRO A 660 -7.56 -12.48 48.39
CA PRO A 660 -7.02 -11.14 48.24
C PRO A 660 -5.54 -11.09 48.65
N LEU A 661 -4.73 -10.34 47.90
CA LEU A 661 -3.34 -10.12 48.28
C LEU A 661 -3.27 -9.21 49.52
N PRO A 662 -2.39 -9.52 50.50
CA PRO A 662 -2.04 -8.60 51.58
C PRO A 662 -1.67 -7.21 51.06
N GLN A 663 -1.98 -6.17 51.83
CA GLN A 663 -1.76 -4.78 51.43
C GLN A 663 -0.29 -4.50 51.07
N GLU A 664 0.64 -4.92 51.91
CA GLU A 664 2.08 -4.77 51.69
C GLU A 664 2.52 -5.38 50.34
N HIS A 665 2.07 -6.59 50.02
CA HIS A 665 2.37 -7.23 48.74
C HIS A 665 1.82 -6.43 47.55
N ARG A 666 0.64 -5.81 47.69
CA ARG A 666 0.07 -4.95 46.63
C ARG A 666 0.92 -3.69 46.43
N GLU A 667 1.38 -3.08 47.51
CA GLU A 667 2.23 -1.89 47.48
C GLU A 667 3.59 -2.20 46.81
N HIS A 668 4.21 -3.34 47.11
CA HIS A 668 5.43 -3.82 46.44
C HIS A 668 5.22 -4.04 44.93
N ILE A 669 4.08 -4.64 44.52
CA ILE A 669 3.71 -4.85 43.12
C ILE A 669 3.53 -3.50 42.39
N GLU A 670 2.82 -2.55 42.99
CA GLU A 670 2.62 -1.23 42.42
C GLU A 670 3.93 -0.46 42.29
N ARG A 671 4.78 -0.49 43.33
CA ARG A 671 6.13 0.07 43.31
C ARG A 671 6.94 -0.50 42.17
N TYR A 672 7.01 -1.84 42.07
CA TYR A 672 7.79 -2.52 41.03
C TYR A 672 7.28 -2.18 39.64
N THR A 673 5.96 -2.07 39.46
CA THR A 673 5.38 -1.73 38.16
C THR A 673 5.78 -0.32 37.71
N ARG A 674 5.83 0.65 38.63
CA ARG A 674 6.31 2.01 38.32
C ARG A 674 7.81 2.00 37.96
N GLU A 675 8.63 1.35 38.79
CA GLU A 675 10.07 1.21 38.54
C GLU A 675 10.35 0.51 37.21
N LEU A 676 9.57 -0.52 36.86
CA LEU A 676 9.69 -1.22 35.60
C LEU A 676 9.35 -0.31 34.41
N ILE A 677 8.29 0.51 34.50
CA ILE A 677 7.95 1.47 33.44
C ILE A 677 9.12 2.46 33.23
N ASP A 678 9.72 2.96 34.32
CA ASP A 678 10.87 3.86 34.26
C ASP A 678 12.09 3.16 33.62
N LYS A 679 12.37 1.90 33.98
CA LYS A 679 13.46 1.10 33.39
C LYS A 679 13.20 0.74 31.92
N LEU A 680 11.96 0.49 31.52
CA LEU A 680 11.57 0.25 30.12
C LEU A 680 11.75 1.52 29.26
N GLU A 681 11.43 2.69 29.82
CA GLU A 681 11.76 3.97 29.20
C GLU A 681 13.29 4.15 29.11
N GLN A 682 14.02 3.89 30.20
CA GLN A 682 15.49 3.99 30.24
C GLN A 682 16.17 3.13 29.17
N VAL A 683 15.82 1.85 29.06
CA VAL A 683 16.46 0.95 28.08
C VAL A 683 16.13 1.36 26.64
N ALA A 684 14.91 1.85 26.40
CA ALA A 684 14.53 2.39 25.11
C ALA A 684 15.38 3.62 24.77
N LEU A 685 15.43 4.63 25.65
CA LEU A 685 16.23 5.84 25.44
C LEU A 685 17.71 5.52 25.23
N ALA A 686 18.26 4.53 25.94
CA ALA A 686 19.63 4.06 25.74
C ALA A 686 19.85 3.49 24.34
N ALA A 687 18.90 2.73 23.79
CA ALA A 687 18.97 2.26 22.40
C ALA A 687 18.87 3.42 21.39
N PHE A 688 18.10 4.46 21.68
CA PHE A 688 17.99 5.66 20.83
C PHE A 688 19.21 6.59 20.89
N LYS A 689 20.03 6.53 21.95
CA LYS A 689 21.10 7.50 22.20
C LYS A 689 22.22 7.47 21.15
N ASN A 690 22.57 6.30 20.63
CA ASN A 690 23.66 6.17 19.65
C ASN A 690 23.45 4.96 18.72
N PRO A 691 22.47 4.99 17.80
CA PRO A 691 22.32 3.95 16.80
C PRO A 691 23.56 3.92 15.88
N GLN A 692 23.99 2.72 15.52
CA GLN A 692 25.15 2.50 14.67
C GLN A 692 24.75 1.77 13.39
N PRO A 693 25.38 2.07 12.23
CA PRO A 693 25.17 1.33 11.00
C PRO A 693 25.44 -0.17 11.18
N ALA A 694 24.52 -1.00 10.71
CA ALA A 694 24.58 -2.44 10.86
C ALA A 694 23.88 -3.16 9.70
N HIS A 695 24.35 -4.37 9.40
CA HIS A 695 23.64 -5.33 8.57
C HIS A 695 22.81 -6.26 9.46
N LEU A 696 21.60 -6.54 8.99
CA LEU A 696 20.71 -7.52 9.60
C LEU A 696 20.67 -8.77 8.74
N ALA A 697 20.70 -9.93 9.39
CA ALA A 697 20.50 -11.21 8.73
C ALA A 697 19.74 -12.14 9.67
N TRP A 698 19.07 -13.15 9.13
CA TRP A 698 18.35 -14.10 9.95
C TRP A 698 18.57 -15.54 9.49
N ALA A 699 18.29 -16.47 10.39
CA ALA A 699 18.26 -17.90 10.11
C ALA A 699 17.21 -18.57 10.97
N ARG A 700 16.88 -19.81 10.61
CA ARG A 700 15.97 -20.66 11.38
C ARG A 700 16.64 -21.99 11.66
N GLY A 701 16.88 -22.26 12.94
CA GLY A 701 17.29 -23.57 13.43
C GLY A 701 16.13 -24.31 14.09
N ASN A 702 16.48 -25.24 14.97
CA ASN A 702 15.53 -25.95 15.81
C ASN A 702 16.05 -26.13 17.23
N ALA A 703 15.12 -26.32 18.17
CA ALA A 703 15.40 -26.78 19.52
C ALA A 703 14.40 -27.88 19.92
N SER A 704 14.85 -28.79 20.80
CA SER A 704 14.21 -30.10 20.94
C SER A 704 13.50 -30.33 22.28
N PHE A 705 13.59 -29.41 23.23
CA PHE A 705 13.09 -29.64 24.58
C PHE A 705 11.63 -29.26 24.82
N ALA A 706 10.94 -28.60 23.88
CA ALA A 706 9.50 -28.35 24.02
C ALA A 706 8.68 -29.64 23.84
N ARG A 707 7.66 -29.86 24.67
CA ARG A 707 6.67 -30.93 24.53
C ARG A 707 5.27 -30.38 24.72
N ASN A 708 4.35 -30.83 23.88
CA ASN A 708 2.93 -30.53 24.05
C ASN A 708 2.45 -31.13 25.39
N ARG A 709 1.87 -30.29 26.25
CA ARG A 709 1.42 -30.68 27.60
C ARG A 709 -0.04 -31.14 27.64
N ARG A 710 -0.78 -30.97 26.55
CA ARG A 710 -2.19 -31.37 26.42
C ARG A 710 -2.32 -32.81 25.96
N THR A 711 -1.56 -33.19 24.94
CA THR A 711 -1.61 -34.52 24.34
C THR A 711 -0.20 -35.05 24.13
N LYS A 712 0.09 -36.28 24.58
CA LYS A 712 1.38 -36.93 24.33
C LYS A 712 1.57 -37.07 22.82
N GLY A 713 2.65 -36.48 22.29
CA GLY A 713 2.91 -36.44 20.84
C GLY A 713 2.07 -35.42 20.08
N GLY A 714 1.37 -34.52 20.77
CA GLY A 714 0.64 -33.40 20.16
C GLY A 714 1.56 -32.39 19.46
N PRO A 715 0.98 -31.40 18.77
CA PRO A 715 1.74 -30.44 17.96
C PRO A 715 2.71 -29.60 18.81
N VAL A 716 3.89 -29.35 18.27
CA VAL A 716 4.94 -28.50 18.86
C VAL A 716 5.63 -27.74 17.73
N ASP A 717 5.90 -26.45 17.94
CA ASP A 717 6.73 -25.67 17.02
C ASP A 717 8.20 -25.73 17.47
N HIS A 718 8.98 -26.56 16.79
CA HIS A 718 10.40 -26.75 17.10
C HIS A 718 11.31 -25.69 16.46
N ASP A 719 10.76 -24.76 15.67
CA ASP A 719 11.56 -23.73 15.00
C ASP A 719 12.23 -22.78 16.01
N LEU A 720 13.50 -22.49 15.76
CA LEU A 720 14.30 -21.51 16.48
C LEU A 720 14.75 -20.40 15.51
N PRO A 721 13.88 -19.42 15.21
CA PRO A 721 14.26 -18.26 14.41
C PRO A 721 15.23 -17.35 15.18
N VAL A 722 16.23 -16.85 14.47
CA VAL A 722 17.31 -16.01 15.00
C VAL A 722 17.56 -14.86 14.04
N LEU A 723 17.37 -13.62 14.51
CA LEU A 723 17.82 -12.38 13.88
C LEU A 723 19.18 -11.99 14.45
N VAL A 724 20.11 -11.67 13.57
CA VAL A 724 21.52 -11.37 13.87
C VAL A 724 21.82 -9.95 13.41
N VAL A 725 22.41 -9.16 14.31
CA VAL A 725 22.88 -7.81 14.04
C VAL A 725 24.40 -7.82 13.99
N LYS A 726 24.97 -7.43 12.84
CA LYS A 726 26.42 -7.23 12.65
C LYS A 726 26.70 -5.79 12.29
N ASP A 727 27.75 -5.18 12.85
CA ASP A 727 28.23 -3.90 12.32
C ASP A 727 28.80 -4.06 10.89
N LEU A 728 29.20 -2.93 10.29
CA LEU A 728 29.76 -2.94 8.93
C LEU A 728 31.09 -3.70 8.82
N ALA A 729 31.80 -3.92 9.92
CA ALA A 729 33.01 -4.75 9.98
C ALA A 729 32.70 -6.25 10.20
N GLY A 730 31.42 -6.61 10.32
CA GLY A 730 30.97 -7.99 10.53
C GLY A 730 30.97 -8.46 12.00
N LYS A 731 31.29 -7.59 12.96
CA LYS A 731 31.28 -7.92 14.39
C LYS A 731 29.84 -8.01 14.90
N LEU A 732 29.55 -9.07 15.66
CA LEU A 732 28.24 -9.28 16.27
C LEU A 732 27.96 -8.21 17.33
N ARG A 733 26.76 -7.62 17.28
CA ARG A 733 26.28 -6.63 18.26
C ARG A 733 25.09 -7.12 19.08
N ALA A 734 24.14 -7.78 18.42
CA ALA A 734 22.96 -8.32 19.07
C ALA A 734 22.43 -9.56 18.34
N ILE A 735 21.73 -10.39 19.10
CA ILE A 735 21.03 -11.57 18.62
C ILE A 735 19.64 -11.54 19.23
N TYR A 736 18.61 -11.55 18.39
CA TYR A 736 17.22 -11.73 18.80
C TYR A 736 16.73 -13.11 18.39
N LEU A 737 16.12 -13.85 19.30
CA LEU A 737 15.56 -15.19 19.02
C LEU A 737 14.23 -15.40 19.75
N SER A 738 13.47 -16.39 19.28
CA SER A 738 12.31 -16.89 20.01
C SER A 738 12.23 -18.41 19.96
N TYR A 739 11.65 -19.02 20.98
CA TYR A 739 11.31 -20.44 20.99
C TYR A 739 9.93 -20.68 21.59
N ALA A 740 9.12 -21.54 20.99
CA ALA A 740 7.73 -21.78 21.37
C ALA A 740 7.62 -22.75 22.56
N CYS A 741 8.06 -22.31 23.73
CA CYS A 741 8.05 -23.11 24.95
C CYS A 741 7.88 -22.23 26.20
N HIS A 742 7.02 -22.62 27.13
CA HIS A 742 6.91 -21.95 28.41
C HIS A 742 8.26 -21.90 29.17
N CYS A 743 8.53 -20.80 29.86
CA CYS A 743 9.60 -20.73 30.87
C CYS A 743 9.10 -21.23 32.23
N THR A 744 8.88 -22.55 32.29
CA THR A 744 8.31 -23.28 33.44
C THR A 744 9.19 -24.45 33.90
N THR A 745 10.50 -24.36 33.64
CA THR A 745 11.46 -25.36 34.17
C THR A 745 11.57 -25.24 35.68
N LEU A 746 11.55 -24.00 36.20
CA LEU A 746 11.67 -23.67 37.61
C LEU A 746 10.30 -23.39 38.23
N SER A 747 10.05 -23.96 39.41
CA SER A 747 8.81 -23.74 40.19
C SER A 747 9.04 -23.24 41.62
N HIS A 748 10.29 -22.98 42.01
CA HIS A 748 10.64 -22.45 43.32
C HIS A 748 10.23 -20.97 43.48
N ASN A 749 10.16 -20.46 44.71
CA ASN A 749 9.79 -19.07 44.98
C ASN A 749 11.00 -18.12 45.02
N ARG A 750 11.84 -18.14 43.98
CA ARG A 750 13.02 -17.26 43.81
C ARG A 750 13.02 -16.66 42.41
N ILE A 751 13.54 -15.44 42.25
CA ILE A 751 13.56 -14.70 41.00
C ILE A 751 14.55 -15.32 40.00
N SER A 752 14.12 -15.54 38.76
CA SER A 752 14.94 -16.12 37.69
C SER A 752 14.35 -15.89 36.29
N GLY A 753 15.21 -15.84 35.27
CA GLY A 753 14.82 -15.82 33.86
C GLY A 753 14.47 -17.20 33.27
N ASP A 754 14.54 -18.27 34.07
CA ASP A 754 14.33 -19.68 33.63
C ASP A 754 15.27 -20.05 32.45
N TRP A 755 14.91 -21.01 31.60
CA TRP A 755 15.73 -21.42 30.47
C TRP A 755 16.05 -20.25 29.52
N ALA A 756 15.17 -19.26 29.39
CA ALA A 756 15.40 -18.10 28.53
C ALA A 756 16.52 -17.21 29.07
N GLY A 757 16.54 -16.95 30.38
CA GLY A 757 17.65 -16.22 31.01
C GLY A 757 18.98 -16.97 30.92
N TYR A 758 18.97 -18.30 31.15
CA TYR A 758 20.16 -19.12 30.91
C TYR A 758 20.60 -19.15 29.43
N ALA A 759 19.66 -19.08 28.48
CA ALA A 759 19.98 -18.96 27.05
C ALA A 759 20.67 -17.63 26.74
N GLN A 760 20.19 -16.52 27.31
CA GLN A 760 20.83 -15.21 27.19
C GLN A 760 22.26 -15.26 27.71
N GLU A 761 22.46 -15.78 28.93
CA GLU A 761 23.81 -15.90 29.51
C GLU A 761 24.72 -16.81 28.66
N SER A 762 24.22 -17.95 28.21
CA SER A 762 24.97 -18.90 27.37
C SER A 762 25.48 -18.24 26.09
N ILE A 763 24.62 -17.48 25.39
CA ILE A 763 24.99 -16.74 24.18
C ILE A 763 26.01 -15.65 24.50
N GLN A 764 25.78 -14.86 25.55
CA GLN A 764 26.64 -13.73 25.89
C GLN A 764 28.01 -14.15 26.43
N ARG A 765 28.11 -15.30 27.12
CA ARG A 765 29.39 -15.91 27.51
C ARG A 765 30.19 -16.36 26.29
N ARG A 766 29.51 -16.89 25.26
CA ARG A 766 30.14 -17.36 24.03
C ARG A 766 30.54 -16.23 23.09
N TYR A 767 29.80 -15.11 23.12
CA TYR A 767 30.05 -13.92 22.33
C TYR A 767 30.09 -12.66 23.22
N PRO A 768 31.21 -12.40 23.90
CA PRO A 768 31.35 -11.24 24.79
C PRO A 768 31.00 -9.92 24.09
N GLY A 769 30.20 -9.09 24.74
CA GLY A 769 29.75 -7.78 24.22
C GLY A 769 28.50 -7.82 23.34
N VAL A 770 27.99 -9.01 23.00
CA VAL A 770 26.69 -9.16 22.31
C VAL A 770 25.54 -8.99 23.30
N ILE A 771 24.46 -8.33 22.90
CA ILE A 771 23.19 -8.33 23.64
C ILE A 771 22.29 -9.43 23.09
N ALA A 772 21.95 -10.42 23.92
CA ALA A 772 21.04 -11.51 23.55
C ALA A 772 19.61 -11.21 24.01
N LEU A 773 18.69 -11.04 23.07
CA LEU A 773 17.26 -10.79 23.28
C LEU A 773 16.47 -12.09 23.05
N VAL A 774 15.60 -12.46 23.98
CA VAL A 774 14.82 -13.71 23.91
C VAL A 774 13.34 -13.42 24.11
N SER A 775 12.50 -13.99 23.24
CA SER A 775 11.04 -14.03 23.39
C SER A 775 10.55 -15.47 23.43
N VAL A 776 9.32 -15.68 23.90
CA VAL A 776 8.61 -16.95 23.70
C VAL A 776 7.65 -16.84 22.50
N GLY A 777 7.68 -17.86 21.63
CA GLY A 777 6.79 -17.99 20.47
C GLY A 777 5.46 -18.67 20.81
N CYS A 778 4.64 -19.00 19.80
CA CYS A 778 3.34 -19.65 20.00
C CYS A 778 3.47 -21.08 20.53
N GLY A 779 3.57 -21.22 21.85
CA GLY A 779 3.78 -22.48 22.56
C GLY A 779 3.06 -22.51 23.90
N ALA A 780 1.89 -21.87 23.99
CA ALA A 780 1.14 -21.80 25.24
C ALA A 780 0.69 -23.19 25.74
N ASP A 781 0.58 -24.16 24.84
CA ASP A 781 0.31 -25.57 25.13
C ASP A 781 1.58 -26.44 25.17
N SER A 782 2.77 -25.82 25.23
CA SER A 782 4.07 -26.50 25.28
C SER A 782 4.88 -26.14 26.53
N ASN A 783 5.35 -27.18 27.25
CA ASN A 783 6.26 -27.06 28.39
C ASN A 783 7.64 -27.65 28.06
N PRO A 784 8.70 -27.25 28.77
CA PRO A 784 10.01 -27.87 28.62
C PRO A 784 9.98 -29.29 29.20
N VAL A 785 10.72 -30.22 28.58
CA VAL A 785 10.95 -31.57 29.14
C VAL A 785 11.55 -31.43 30.53
N ARG A 786 10.95 -32.12 31.51
CA ARG A 786 11.56 -32.25 32.83
C ARG A 786 12.64 -33.33 32.74
N GLY A 787 13.91 -32.95 32.89
CA GLY A 787 15.01 -33.90 33.01
C GLY A 787 15.00 -34.61 34.36
N GLY A 788 15.86 -35.62 34.53
CA GLY A 788 16.02 -36.35 35.80
C GLY A 788 16.87 -35.65 36.86
N GLY A 789 17.42 -34.46 36.57
CA GLY A 789 18.28 -33.68 37.46
C GLY A 789 17.58 -32.50 38.15
N PRO A 790 18.30 -31.74 39.00
CA PRO A 790 17.77 -30.54 39.67
C PRO A 790 17.20 -29.52 38.66
N PRO A 791 16.04 -28.88 38.95
CA PRO A 791 15.40 -27.96 38.01
C PRO A 791 16.30 -26.81 37.50
N ASP A 792 17.14 -26.24 38.37
CA ASP A 792 18.11 -25.20 38.01
C ASP A 792 19.13 -25.70 36.97
N GLU A 793 19.60 -26.94 37.11
CA GLU A 793 20.52 -27.56 36.15
C GLU A 793 19.82 -27.85 34.82
N VAL A 794 18.58 -28.35 34.86
CA VAL A 794 17.77 -28.59 33.65
C VAL A 794 17.53 -27.28 32.88
N ALA A 795 17.19 -26.19 33.58
CA ALA A 795 17.01 -24.88 32.96
C ALA A 795 18.31 -24.39 32.30
N ALA A 796 19.45 -24.60 32.96
CA ALA A 796 20.76 -24.29 32.41
C ALA A 796 21.13 -25.19 31.20
N ILE A 797 20.74 -26.46 31.19
CA ILE A 797 20.93 -27.38 30.04
C ILE A 797 20.15 -26.86 28.84
N HIS A 798 18.87 -26.51 29.00
CA HIS A 798 18.06 -25.94 27.91
C HIS A 798 18.64 -24.61 27.41
N GLY A 799 19.10 -23.74 28.31
CA GLY A 799 19.79 -22.51 27.93
C GLY A 799 21.08 -22.76 27.14
N ARG A 800 21.87 -23.77 27.53
CA ARG A 800 23.05 -24.21 26.78
C ARG A 800 22.70 -24.81 25.41
N GLU A 801 21.61 -25.57 25.30
CA GLU A 801 21.12 -26.08 24.02
C GLU A 801 20.84 -24.91 23.06
N ILE A 802 20.06 -23.91 23.49
CA ILE A 802 19.77 -22.72 22.66
C ILE A 802 21.07 -22.01 22.24
N GLY A 803 21.99 -21.75 23.19
CA GLY A 803 23.27 -21.11 22.89
C GLY A 803 24.12 -21.89 21.89
N ALA A 804 24.15 -23.23 21.99
CA ALA A 804 24.84 -24.08 21.04
C ALA A 804 24.18 -24.07 19.65
N ARG A 805 22.84 -24.04 19.58
CA ARG A 805 22.09 -23.94 18.31
C ARG A 805 22.35 -22.61 17.62
N VAL A 806 22.32 -21.50 18.35
CA VAL A 806 22.68 -20.17 17.84
C VAL A 806 24.11 -20.17 17.30
N ALA A 807 25.07 -20.74 18.04
CA ALA A 807 26.46 -20.82 17.59
C ALA A 807 26.61 -21.58 16.27
N ARG A 808 25.89 -22.70 16.10
CA ARG A 808 25.86 -23.47 14.84
C ARG A 808 25.25 -22.67 13.70
N LEU A 809 24.15 -21.95 13.94
CA LEU A 809 23.51 -21.11 12.91
C LEU A 809 24.43 -19.98 12.44
N LEU A 810 25.19 -19.37 13.35
CA LEU A 810 26.14 -18.30 13.02
C LEU A 810 27.32 -18.77 12.14
N GLN A 811 27.60 -20.08 12.09
CA GLN A 811 28.60 -20.68 11.19
C GLN A 811 28.04 -20.97 9.80
N GLN A 812 26.72 -20.89 9.62
CA GLN A 812 26.06 -21.11 8.33
C GLN A 812 25.86 -19.80 7.57
N LYS A 813 25.50 -19.92 6.28
CA LYS A 813 25.10 -18.76 5.47
C LYS A 813 23.75 -18.21 5.95
N LEU A 814 23.80 -17.10 6.69
CA LEU A 814 22.61 -16.36 7.13
C LEU A 814 21.91 -15.71 5.93
N ARG A 815 20.58 -15.55 6.02
CA ARG A 815 19.77 -14.84 5.01
C ARG A 815 19.81 -13.35 5.31
N PRO A 816 20.44 -12.50 4.47
CA PRO A 816 20.46 -11.06 4.70
C PRO A 816 19.03 -10.51 4.66
N LEU A 817 18.77 -9.50 5.50
CA LEU A 817 17.57 -8.69 5.39
C LEU A 817 17.86 -7.52 4.47
N SER A 818 16.88 -7.24 3.62
CA SER A 818 16.96 -6.21 2.60
C SER A 818 15.63 -5.47 2.49
N GLY A 819 15.71 -4.21 2.08
CA GLY A 819 14.56 -3.33 1.93
C GLY A 819 14.12 -2.61 3.21
N PRO A 820 13.14 -1.70 3.08
CA PRO A 820 12.67 -0.85 4.17
C PRO A 820 11.92 -1.64 5.24
N LEU A 821 12.04 -1.19 6.49
CA LEU A 821 11.27 -1.73 7.62
C LEU A 821 9.89 -1.06 7.68
N ASN A 822 8.87 -1.84 7.33
CA ASN A 822 7.46 -1.46 7.46
C ASN A 822 6.85 -2.13 8.68
N VAL A 823 6.09 -1.38 9.48
CA VAL A 823 5.41 -1.87 10.67
C VAL A 823 3.92 -1.61 10.54
N MET A 824 3.11 -2.60 10.89
CA MET A 824 1.66 -2.46 11.05
C MET A 824 1.26 -2.96 12.44
N PHE A 825 0.29 -2.30 13.05
CA PHE A 825 -0.28 -2.65 14.35
C PHE A 825 -1.79 -2.48 14.27
N SER A 826 -2.53 -3.44 14.82
CA SER A 826 -3.97 -3.35 14.99
C SER A 826 -4.39 -4.14 16.22
N THR A 827 -5.68 -4.10 16.52
CA THR A 827 -6.27 -4.86 17.62
C THR A 827 -7.49 -5.61 17.09
N VAL A 828 -7.59 -6.88 17.44
CA VAL A 828 -8.71 -7.76 17.09
C VAL A 828 -9.56 -8.01 18.33
N ASP A 829 -10.85 -7.71 18.24
CA ASP A 829 -11.79 -7.97 19.34
C ASP A 829 -12.19 -9.46 19.38
N LEU A 830 -11.75 -10.17 20.42
CA LEU A 830 -12.10 -11.56 20.69
C LEU A 830 -13.28 -11.62 21.65
N HIS A 831 -14.43 -12.09 21.17
CA HIS A 831 -15.66 -12.12 21.97
C HIS A 831 -15.69 -13.31 22.92
N LEU A 832 -16.18 -13.08 24.14
CA LEU A 832 -16.46 -14.13 25.09
C LEU A 832 -17.77 -14.87 24.74
N ALA A 833 -17.89 -16.10 25.21
CA ALA A 833 -19.15 -16.84 25.25
C ALA A 833 -20.18 -16.10 26.13
N PRO A 834 -21.49 -16.47 26.06
CA PRO A 834 -22.52 -15.85 26.91
C PRO A 834 -22.10 -15.79 28.38
N LEU A 835 -22.23 -14.59 28.96
CA LEU A 835 -21.80 -14.34 30.33
C LEU A 835 -22.69 -15.09 31.33
N PRO A 836 -22.14 -15.57 32.46
CA PRO A 836 -22.96 -16.15 33.52
C PRO A 836 -23.95 -15.13 34.09
N SER A 837 -25.17 -15.57 34.37
CA SER A 837 -26.19 -14.76 35.06
C SER A 837 -25.78 -14.51 36.52
N ARG A 838 -26.40 -13.53 37.18
CA ARG A 838 -26.17 -13.29 38.62
C ARG A 838 -26.43 -14.55 39.46
N ALA A 839 -27.53 -15.26 39.20
CA ALA A 839 -27.85 -16.53 39.86
C ALA A 839 -26.79 -17.62 39.61
N GLU A 840 -26.21 -17.69 38.41
CA GLU A 840 -25.11 -18.60 38.12
C GLU A 840 -23.83 -18.22 38.88
N TRP A 841 -23.53 -16.92 39.00
CA TRP A 841 -22.43 -16.45 39.83
C TRP A 841 -22.63 -16.74 41.31
N GLU A 842 -23.84 -16.55 41.85
CA GLU A 842 -24.20 -16.90 43.24
C GLU A 842 -23.99 -18.39 43.50
N ARG A 843 -24.39 -19.28 42.58
CA ARG A 843 -24.10 -20.72 42.67
C ARG A 843 -22.61 -21.01 42.65
N ARG A 844 -21.86 -20.39 41.73
CA ARG A 844 -20.40 -20.59 41.64
C ARG A 844 -19.67 -20.07 42.87
N ALA A 845 -20.16 -19.01 43.50
CA ALA A 845 -19.57 -18.44 44.71
C ALA A 845 -19.61 -19.41 45.91
N GLN A 846 -20.56 -20.35 45.92
CA GLN A 846 -20.66 -21.42 46.92
C GLN A 846 -19.71 -22.60 46.64
N ARG A 847 -19.18 -22.74 45.41
CA ARG A 847 -18.19 -23.78 45.13
C ARG A 847 -16.91 -23.52 45.91
N ASP A 848 -16.40 -24.59 46.51
CA ASP A 848 -15.10 -24.62 47.18
C ASP A 848 -14.96 -23.51 48.26
N ALA A 849 -16.08 -23.02 48.81
CA ALA A 849 -16.13 -21.92 49.78
C ALA A 849 -15.30 -22.25 51.02
N ASP A 850 -15.42 -23.49 51.51
CA ASP A 850 -14.68 -24.00 52.69
C ASP A 850 -13.20 -24.28 52.40
N ARG A 851 -12.79 -24.28 51.13
CA ARG A 851 -11.43 -24.65 50.68
C ARG A 851 -10.66 -23.51 50.01
N GLY A 852 -11.26 -22.32 49.90
CA GLY A 852 -10.66 -21.18 49.20
C GLY A 852 -10.42 -21.43 47.71
N GLY A 853 -11.25 -22.25 47.04
CA GLY A 853 -11.03 -22.63 45.65
C GLY A 853 -11.19 -21.48 44.65
N THR A 854 -10.48 -21.57 43.52
CA THR A 854 -10.40 -20.52 42.49
C THR A 854 -11.76 -20.12 41.92
N VAL A 855 -12.64 -21.10 41.68
CA VAL A 855 -13.96 -20.87 41.06
C VAL A 855 -14.85 -20.01 41.96
N GLY A 856 -14.91 -20.35 43.26
CA GLY A 856 -15.68 -19.59 44.24
C GLY A 856 -15.15 -18.17 44.42
N PHE A 857 -13.82 -18.01 44.54
CA PHE A 857 -13.22 -16.69 44.68
C PHE A 857 -13.44 -15.81 43.44
N HIS A 858 -13.24 -16.36 42.24
CA HIS A 858 -13.50 -15.67 40.97
C HIS A 858 -14.97 -15.23 40.88
N ALA A 859 -15.92 -16.09 41.26
CA ALA A 859 -17.34 -15.76 41.24
C ALA A 859 -17.68 -14.62 42.22
N ARG A 860 -17.13 -14.63 43.44
CA ARG A 860 -17.31 -13.53 44.42
C ARG A 860 -16.77 -12.21 43.88
N VAL A 861 -15.59 -12.21 43.26
CA VAL A 861 -15.01 -11.01 42.62
C VAL A 861 -15.95 -10.45 41.53
N HIS A 862 -16.62 -11.30 40.75
CA HIS A 862 -17.58 -10.86 39.73
C HIS A 862 -18.92 -10.39 40.33
N LEU A 863 -19.42 -11.02 41.39
CA LEU A 863 -20.61 -10.55 42.12
C LEU A 863 -20.37 -9.15 42.70
N GLU A 864 -19.24 -8.94 43.38
CA GLU A 864 -18.87 -7.64 43.92
C GLU A 864 -18.79 -6.55 42.83
N ARG A 865 -18.34 -6.89 41.61
CA ARG A 865 -18.36 -5.96 40.47
C ARG A 865 -19.78 -5.60 40.04
N LEU A 866 -20.66 -6.59 39.95
CA LEU A 866 -22.06 -6.38 39.61
C LEU A 866 -22.76 -5.52 40.66
N ASP A 867 -22.50 -5.77 41.94
CA ASP A 867 -23.07 -5.00 43.05
C ASP A 867 -22.59 -3.55 43.07
N ARG A 868 -21.37 -3.27 42.55
CA ARG A 868 -20.87 -1.90 42.30
C ARG A 868 -21.37 -1.27 41.00
N GLY A 869 -22.21 -1.96 40.22
CA GLY A 869 -22.70 -1.48 38.93
C GLY A 869 -21.65 -1.45 37.81
N GLU A 870 -20.54 -2.18 37.95
CA GLU A 870 -19.50 -2.25 36.92
C GLU A 870 -19.97 -3.10 35.71
N LEU A 871 -19.69 -2.62 34.50
CA LEU A 871 -19.93 -3.40 33.29
C LEU A 871 -18.92 -4.55 33.17
N ILE A 872 -19.42 -5.79 33.04
CA ILE A 872 -18.58 -6.95 32.76
C ILE A 872 -18.12 -6.90 31.30
N LYS A 873 -16.80 -7.00 31.09
CA LYS A 873 -16.21 -7.03 29.75
C LYS A 873 -16.70 -8.28 28.97
N THR A 874 -17.17 -8.06 27.75
CA THR A 874 -17.69 -9.11 26.85
C THR A 874 -16.70 -9.52 25.75
N LYS A 875 -15.55 -8.85 25.69
CA LYS A 875 -14.52 -9.07 24.67
C LYS A 875 -13.12 -8.75 25.20
N VAL A 876 -12.12 -9.41 24.63
CA VAL A 876 -10.69 -9.22 24.88
C VAL A 876 -10.05 -8.59 23.64
N PRO A 877 -9.48 -7.38 23.72
CA PRO A 877 -8.71 -6.81 22.63
C PRO A 877 -7.36 -7.53 22.49
N LEU A 878 -7.11 -8.14 21.34
CA LEU A 878 -5.83 -8.81 21.05
C LEU A 878 -4.96 -7.95 20.12
N PRO A 879 -3.79 -7.45 20.56
CA PRO A 879 -2.89 -6.76 19.65
C PRO A 879 -2.27 -7.72 18.63
N VAL A 880 -2.25 -7.29 17.37
CA VAL A 880 -1.58 -7.99 16.26
C VAL A 880 -0.66 -6.99 15.58
N GLN A 881 0.63 -7.33 15.49
CA GLN A 881 1.64 -6.43 14.91
C GLN A 881 2.56 -7.20 13.97
N THR A 882 3.01 -6.55 12.90
CA THR A 882 3.95 -7.14 11.94
C THR A 882 5.11 -6.20 11.64
N TRP A 883 6.31 -6.76 11.49
CA TRP A 883 7.51 -6.08 11.02
C TRP A 883 7.94 -6.73 9.71
N LYS A 884 7.93 -5.97 8.61
CA LYS A 884 8.30 -6.45 7.26
C LYS A 884 9.58 -5.77 6.81
N PHE A 885 10.60 -6.57 6.54
CA PHE A 885 11.87 -6.14 5.94
C PHE A 885 11.81 -6.43 4.45
N GLY A 886 11.36 -5.44 3.66
CA GLY A 886 11.13 -5.63 2.24
C GLY A 886 10.29 -6.88 1.96
N SER A 887 10.84 -7.78 1.14
CA SER A 887 10.27 -9.11 0.87
C SER A 887 10.98 -10.25 1.60
N SER A 888 12.06 -9.97 2.34
CA SER A 888 13.04 -10.96 2.84
C SER A 888 12.60 -11.64 4.14
N LEU A 889 11.90 -10.92 5.02
CA LEU A 889 11.36 -11.45 6.27
C LEU A 889 10.16 -10.63 6.76
N ALA A 890 9.13 -11.33 7.22
CA ALA A 890 8.07 -10.79 8.05
C ALA A 890 8.11 -11.42 9.45
N ILE A 891 8.14 -10.61 10.51
CA ILE A 891 7.99 -11.05 11.90
C ILE A 891 6.58 -10.65 12.37
N VAL A 892 5.81 -11.62 12.84
CA VAL A 892 4.46 -11.44 13.39
C VAL A 892 4.54 -11.50 14.91
N PHE A 893 3.94 -10.52 15.58
CA PHE A 893 3.84 -10.43 17.04
C PHE A 893 2.37 -10.50 17.44
N LEU A 894 1.97 -11.61 18.05
CA LEU A 894 0.63 -11.81 18.58
C LEU A 894 0.59 -11.54 20.10
N GLY A 895 -0.45 -10.83 20.53
CA GLY A 895 -0.79 -10.75 21.95
C GLY A 895 -1.27 -12.07 22.53
N GLY A 896 -1.24 -12.18 23.85
CA GLY A 896 -1.74 -13.35 24.57
C GLY A 896 -0.79 -14.56 24.61
N GLU A 897 -1.18 -15.56 25.39
CA GLU A 897 -0.52 -16.86 25.43
C GLU A 897 -1.09 -17.73 24.31
N VAL A 898 -0.53 -17.59 23.10
CA VAL A 898 -1.04 -18.20 21.88
C VAL A 898 -0.60 -19.66 21.75
N VAL A 899 -1.53 -20.57 21.49
CA VAL A 899 -1.25 -21.99 21.28
C VAL A 899 -0.58 -22.26 19.93
N VAL A 900 0.08 -23.41 19.81
CA VAL A 900 0.92 -23.76 18.67
C VAL A 900 0.21 -23.79 17.31
N ASP A 901 -1.09 -24.08 17.26
CA ASP A 901 -1.83 -24.23 16.01
C ASP A 901 -1.72 -22.98 15.12
N TYR A 902 -1.71 -21.78 15.70
CA TYR A 902 -1.60 -20.53 14.95
C TYR A 902 -0.29 -20.44 14.19
N ALA A 903 0.84 -20.77 14.83
CA ALA A 903 2.14 -20.72 14.18
C ALA A 903 2.25 -21.77 13.07
N LEU A 904 1.78 -23.00 13.32
CA LEU A 904 1.81 -24.07 12.31
C LEU A 904 0.93 -23.73 11.11
N ARG A 905 -0.29 -23.26 11.35
CA ARG A 905 -1.24 -22.86 10.33
C ARG A 905 -0.72 -21.69 9.49
N LEU A 906 -0.26 -20.61 10.13
CA LEU A 906 0.28 -19.45 9.40
C LEU A 906 1.52 -19.81 8.59
N LYS A 907 2.39 -20.71 9.07
CA LYS A 907 3.53 -21.21 8.29
C LYS A 907 3.11 -22.10 7.12
N GLN A 908 2.00 -22.82 7.21
CA GLN A 908 1.48 -23.63 6.11
C GLN A 908 0.86 -22.76 5.01
N GLU A 909 0.11 -21.75 5.43
CA GLU A 909 -0.66 -20.86 4.54
C GLU A 909 0.18 -19.71 3.94
N LEU A 910 1.27 -19.32 4.59
CA LEU A 910 2.22 -18.31 4.14
C LEU A 910 3.55 -18.95 3.75
N ASP A 911 4.46 -18.15 3.18
CA ASP A 911 5.82 -18.61 2.88
C ASP A 911 6.63 -18.81 4.17
N ALA A 912 6.64 -20.04 4.69
CA ALA A 912 7.40 -20.47 5.85
C ALA A 912 8.91 -20.15 5.79
N GLN A 913 9.47 -19.87 4.61
CA GLN A 913 10.87 -19.47 4.46
C GLN A 913 11.10 -17.98 4.69
N ARG A 914 10.04 -17.18 4.86
CA ARG A 914 10.09 -15.73 5.00
C ARG A 914 9.18 -15.18 6.09
N VAL A 915 8.54 -16.04 6.89
CA VAL A 915 7.72 -15.62 8.03
C VAL A 915 8.24 -16.19 9.37
N TRP A 916 8.20 -15.35 10.40
CA TRP A 916 8.49 -15.69 11.79
C TRP A 916 7.26 -15.33 12.63
N ILE A 917 6.58 -16.34 13.17
CA ILE A 917 5.42 -16.14 14.06
C ILE A 917 5.87 -16.15 15.52
N ASN A 918 5.58 -15.08 16.25
CA ASN A 918 5.92 -14.89 17.66
C ASN A 918 4.68 -14.49 18.47
N SER A 919 4.69 -14.71 19.79
CA SER A 919 3.59 -14.36 20.68
C SER A 919 4.07 -13.64 21.96
N TYR A 920 3.22 -13.58 23.00
CA TYR A 920 3.51 -12.91 24.27
C TYR A 920 3.91 -11.44 24.08
N ALA A 921 3.29 -10.76 23.09
CA ALA A 921 3.68 -9.43 22.64
C ALA A 921 2.61 -8.37 22.90
N ASN A 922 3.04 -7.18 23.33
CA ASN A 922 2.29 -5.94 23.52
C ASN A 922 1.21 -5.96 24.61
N ASP A 923 0.39 -7.01 24.67
CA ASP A 923 -0.53 -7.31 25.76
C ASP A 923 -0.70 -8.82 25.87
N VAL A 924 -0.71 -9.35 27.09
CA VAL A 924 -0.89 -10.79 27.33
C VAL A 924 -2.06 -11.00 28.29
N PRO A 925 -3.31 -10.84 27.82
CA PRO A 925 -4.48 -10.84 28.69
C PRO A 925 -4.82 -12.23 29.24
N CYS A 926 -4.66 -13.27 28.42
CA CYS A 926 -4.95 -14.67 28.74
C CYS A 926 -4.42 -15.62 27.65
N TYR A 927 -4.74 -16.91 27.79
CA TYR A 927 -4.55 -17.92 26.75
C TYR A 927 -5.42 -17.65 25.54
N ILE A 928 -4.86 -17.82 24.34
CA ILE A 928 -5.57 -17.68 23.07
C ILE A 928 -5.67 -19.06 22.42
N PRO A 929 -6.80 -19.77 22.60
CA PRO A 929 -6.99 -21.11 22.05
C PRO A 929 -7.21 -21.05 20.52
N SER A 930 -6.84 -22.13 19.84
CA SER A 930 -7.32 -22.44 18.48
C SER A 930 -8.73 -23.01 18.55
N GLU A 931 -9.43 -23.15 17.41
CA GLU A 931 -10.74 -23.82 17.38
C GLU A 931 -10.64 -25.29 17.80
N ARG A 932 -9.47 -25.92 17.61
CA ARG A 932 -9.19 -27.25 18.15
C ARG A 932 -9.15 -27.21 19.68
N VAL A 933 -8.29 -26.38 20.26
CA VAL A 933 -8.09 -26.30 21.72
C VAL A 933 -9.36 -25.81 22.44
N LEU A 934 -10.12 -24.90 21.83
CA LEU A 934 -11.39 -24.41 22.36
C LEU A 934 -12.42 -25.55 22.45
N ARG A 935 -12.53 -26.41 21.42
CA ARG A 935 -13.42 -27.58 21.42
C ARG A 935 -12.99 -28.66 22.41
N GLU A 936 -11.69 -28.90 22.53
CA GLU A 936 -11.14 -29.83 23.53
C GLU A 936 -11.39 -29.38 24.97
N GLY A 937 -11.51 -28.07 25.20
CA GLY A 937 -11.64 -27.50 26.54
C GLY A 937 -10.37 -27.64 27.37
N GLY A 938 -10.51 -27.84 28.68
CA GLY A 938 -9.37 -27.91 29.61
C GLY A 938 -8.77 -26.53 29.92
N TYR A 939 -7.48 -26.51 30.29
CA TYR A 939 -6.83 -25.30 30.81
C TYR A 939 -6.77 -24.17 29.77
N GLU A 940 -6.08 -24.36 28.66
CA GLU A 940 -5.96 -23.37 27.58
C GLU A 940 -7.27 -23.14 26.82
N GLY A 941 -8.17 -24.13 26.80
CA GLY A 941 -9.47 -24.07 26.11
C GLY A 941 -10.56 -23.29 26.87
N GLY A 942 -10.28 -22.79 28.08
CA GLY A 942 -11.21 -21.94 28.81
C GLY A 942 -11.08 -21.98 30.33
N GLY A 943 -10.53 -23.05 30.89
CA GLY A 943 -10.35 -23.18 32.35
C GLY A 943 -9.44 -22.09 32.93
N ALA A 944 -8.41 -21.69 32.19
CA ALA A 944 -7.46 -20.66 32.59
C ALA A 944 -8.10 -19.27 32.77
N MET A 945 -9.26 -19.00 32.15
CA MET A 945 -9.95 -17.72 32.24
C MET A 945 -10.25 -17.30 33.69
N THR A 946 -10.48 -18.27 34.57
CA THR A 946 -10.69 -18.04 36.01
C THR A 946 -9.48 -17.40 36.70
N PHE A 947 -8.25 -17.77 36.31
CA PHE A 947 -7.02 -17.21 36.87
C PHE A 947 -6.63 -15.85 36.25
N HIS A 948 -7.22 -15.54 35.09
CA HIS A 948 -7.02 -14.28 34.36
C HIS A 948 -8.18 -13.29 34.56
N ASP A 949 -9.13 -13.60 35.45
CA ASP A 949 -10.24 -12.72 35.82
C ASP A 949 -11.18 -12.38 34.64
N TRP A 950 -11.44 -13.38 33.79
CA TRP A 950 -12.38 -13.30 32.69
C TRP A 950 -13.65 -14.11 32.95
N ALA A 951 -14.80 -13.48 32.71
CA ALA A 951 -16.12 -13.99 33.06
C ALA A 951 -16.55 -15.29 32.34
N ALA A 952 -15.99 -15.56 31.16
CA ALA A 952 -16.34 -16.72 30.35
C ALA A 952 -15.19 -17.11 29.40
N PRO A 953 -15.15 -18.35 28.87
CA PRO A 953 -14.30 -18.72 27.73
C PRO A 953 -14.59 -17.89 26.47
N PHE A 954 -13.72 -18.01 25.46
CA PHE A 954 -13.96 -17.38 24.16
C PHE A 954 -15.12 -18.04 23.40
N ARG A 955 -15.80 -17.25 22.57
CA ARG A 955 -16.74 -17.76 21.58
C ARG A 955 -15.97 -18.34 20.38
N PRO A 956 -16.44 -19.44 19.76
CA PRO A 956 -15.85 -19.98 18.52
C PRO A 956 -15.79 -18.95 17.38
N GLY A 957 -14.83 -19.15 16.48
CA GLY A 957 -14.53 -18.26 15.34
C GLY A 957 -13.47 -17.19 15.64
N LEU A 958 -12.71 -17.33 16.74
CA LEU A 958 -11.61 -16.41 17.07
C LEU A 958 -10.37 -16.67 16.22
N GLU A 959 -10.12 -17.93 15.86
CA GLU A 959 -8.88 -18.32 15.18
C GLU A 959 -8.79 -17.66 13.80
N GLN A 960 -9.88 -17.73 13.03
CA GLN A 960 -9.96 -17.15 11.70
C GLN A 960 -9.79 -15.63 11.74
N LYS A 961 -10.37 -14.93 12.73
CA LYS A 961 -10.23 -13.47 12.86
C LYS A 961 -8.77 -13.03 13.04
N ILE A 962 -8.00 -13.79 13.82
CA ILE A 962 -6.59 -13.52 14.05
C ILE A 962 -5.79 -13.81 12.77
N VAL A 963 -6.03 -14.96 12.13
CA VAL A 963 -5.37 -15.33 10.87
C VAL A 963 -5.65 -14.33 9.76
N ASP A 964 -6.90 -13.88 9.61
CA ASP A 964 -7.29 -12.85 8.64
C ASP A 964 -6.59 -11.53 8.91
N GLU A 965 -6.44 -11.14 10.17
CA GLU A 965 -5.72 -9.92 10.52
C GLU A 965 -4.22 -10.04 10.20
N VAL A 966 -3.59 -11.18 10.46
CA VAL A 966 -2.19 -11.41 10.07
C VAL A 966 -2.05 -11.36 8.55
N ARG A 967 -2.94 -12.03 7.80
CA ARG A 967 -2.96 -11.98 6.32
C ARG A 967 -3.20 -10.57 5.79
N TYR A 968 -4.07 -9.81 6.43
CA TYR A 968 -4.32 -8.42 6.07
C TYR A 968 -3.05 -7.56 6.24
N GLN A 969 -2.30 -7.75 7.34
CA GLN A 969 -1.04 -7.03 7.55
C GLN A 969 0.10 -7.51 6.64
N LEU A 970 0.05 -8.75 6.17
CA LEU A 970 1.03 -9.36 5.26
C LEU A 970 0.48 -9.40 3.82
N THR A 971 0.88 -8.44 2.99
CA THR A 971 0.55 -8.36 1.54
C THR A 971 0.75 -9.69 0.80
N ASP A 972 0.14 -9.87 -0.37
CA ASP A 972 0.21 -11.09 -1.20
C ASP A 972 1.63 -11.62 -1.46
N ARG A 973 2.65 -10.76 -1.37
CA ARG A 973 4.08 -11.11 -1.47
C ARG A 973 4.58 -12.17 -0.47
N PHE A 974 3.87 -12.42 0.63
CA PHE A 974 4.20 -13.47 1.61
C PHE A 974 3.24 -14.67 1.55
N ARG A 975 2.26 -14.65 0.63
CA ARG A 975 1.41 -15.83 0.38
C ARG A 975 2.23 -16.91 -0.32
N ARG A 976 1.89 -18.16 -0.02
CA ARG A 976 2.43 -19.31 -0.74
C ARG A 976 1.67 -19.43 -2.06
N TYR A 977 2.34 -19.14 -3.17
CA TYR A 977 1.84 -19.59 -4.48
C TYR A 977 2.10 -21.10 -4.57
N PRO A 978 1.15 -21.92 -5.02
CA PRO A 978 1.45 -23.31 -5.32
C PRO A 978 2.60 -23.35 -6.32
N ASP A 979 3.60 -24.20 -6.07
CA ASP A 979 4.60 -24.51 -7.08
C ASP A 979 3.82 -24.97 -8.31
N VAL A 980 3.92 -24.22 -9.42
CA VAL A 980 3.58 -24.73 -10.74
C VAL A 980 4.62 -25.79 -11.04
N GLY A 981 4.41 -26.96 -10.45
CA GLY A 981 5.25 -28.12 -10.63
C GLY A 981 5.17 -28.51 -12.09
N ASN A 982 6.32 -28.43 -12.77
CA ASN A 982 6.68 -29.45 -13.73
C ASN A 982 6.38 -30.82 -13.10
N SER A 983 5.34 -31.45 -13.60
CA SER A 983 5.15 -32.90 -13.57
C SER A 983 5.18 -33.37 -15.02
N PRO A 984 5.66 -34.59 -15.27
CA PRO A 984 6.58 -34.97 -16.35
C PRO A 984 6.09 -34.77 -17.78
#